data_AF-A0A381QYY4-F1
#
_entry.id   AF-A0A381QYY4-F1
#
_cell.length_a   1.000
_cell.length_b   1.000
_cell.length_c   1.000
_cell.angle_alpha   90.00
_cell.angle_beta   90.00
_cell.angle_gamma   90.00
#
_symmetry.space_group_name_H-M   'P 1'
#
loop_
_entity.id
_entity.type
_entity.pdbx_description
1 polymer ?
#
loop_
_entity_poly.entity_id
_entity_poly.type
_entity_poly.pdbx_seq_one_letter_code
_entity_poly.pdbx_strand_id
1 'polypeptide(L)'
;MTSLMRLLRMLTRPTYIILAALMLLSGGVVHSATLSDVQNQVFTASCTSCHSGSSPSQGLNLSAGAAYGNTVNVPSTEVVSLDLVEPGDADNSYLMQKLEGTAQSGATMPNGSPMLSTTLRQLVRDWIDAGAQKDAADTDGDGTEDDSDNCASLANADQLDIDSDGLGNACDADDDGDGAFDALEADLVVRGSLWSYLDDASDQGSAWRQVGFDDSSWSSGAGELGFNEGDEATLISDSDANTYYFRHEFTTDLSSSDLSALTLSLEVDDGAVVYLNGTEVHRTAMPTGTITYASQSTSDGADPAGYTATSIAMGSLISSADPSRVLVSKGATWSYLDDATDQGTAWQAASFDDSSWSTGPAELGFTEGDEATLIQSGATTYYFRHSFSVADLGDISALTVNLKRDDGAIVYLNGTEVARDGLAAGTIGAGDYASNASDDGNNFHPFTVDASLLLAGDATPTTEALIARKADWSYLDDGSDQGTGWTASDFDDSGWSTGAAELGFTEGDENTVITSGHVTYYFRHTFTVADISDITALCMKTQRDDGCVIHLNGTEVARSLNMGDGVITYATTSGDAGSESTSYMYDVALDGLVAGENVVAVEVHQSSAGSSDVSFDPEFIASRTATAENVLAVEVHQVSATSSDVSFDAELVATTSGTNVIAVEVHQNQTASSDVSFDAGLSATTIARSDLSSGTLEVAVVDGDNNVTWGAIGDPTVANGVETRYQYGPATSFNGGEGLDYHDRSMYFTTKNDNRVYQYDIDNDTMTIIYDQTTDLNGGLASGLDNLEMSPAGEVIIAEDGGNMELVAIANDYVVPIVRVIGHSSSEMTGPAFTSDMTRLYFSSQRGSTGDSADGVTYEITGPFAE
;
A
#
# COMPACT_ATOMS: atom_id res chain seq x y z
N MET A 1 -43.19 -40.48 -27.82
CA MET A 1 -43.77 -41.84 -27.98
C MET A 1 -42.92 -42.63 -28.97
N THR A 2 -41.88 -43.29 -28.46
CA THR A 2 -41.79 -44.76 -28.32
C THR A 2 -41.40 -45.51 -29.60
N SER A 3 -40.08 -45.68 -29.76
CA SER A 3 -39.40 -46.96 -29.97
C SER A 3 -40.03 -47.94 -30.96
N LEU A 4 -39.74 -47.79 -32.26
CA LEU A 4 -39.88 -48.88 -33.25
C LEU A 4 -39.20 -48.59 -34.61
N MET A 5 -37.91 -48.23 -34.66
CA MET A 5 -37.15 -48.22 -35.93
C MET A 5 -35.72 -48.76 -35.78
N ARG A 6 -35.58 -49.81 -34.98
CA ARG A 6 -34.48 -50.78 -35.11
C ARG A 6 -35.07 -52.08 -35.69
N LEU A 7 -34.30 -52.67 -36.60
CA LEU A 7 -34.47 -53.98 -37.23
C LEU A 7 -35.31 -54.07 -38.53
N LEU A 8 -34.60 -53.75 -39.62
CA LEU A 8 -34.14 -54.73 -40.59
C LEU A 8 -35.11 -55.28 -41.67
N ARG A 9 -34.61 -55.12 -42.91
CA ARG A 9 -34.56 -56.07 -44.04
C ARG A 9 -35.58 -55.87 -45.16
N MET A 10 -35.04 -55.35 -46.27
CA MET A 10 -35.04 -55.87 -47.66
C MET A 10 -34.64 -54.67 -48.54
N LEU A 11 -33.62 -54.59 -49.42
CA LEU A 11 -32.78 -55.54 -50.15
C LEU A 11 -31.51 -54.81 -50.68
N THR A 12 -30.38 -55.54 -50.71
CA THR A 12 -29.28 -55.66 -51.73
C THR A 12 -28.52 -54.48 -52.39
N ARG A 13 -27.18 -54.66 -52.38
CA ARG A 13 -26.04 -53.98 -53.07
C ARG A 13 -26.34 -53.47 -54.50
N PRO A 14 -26.02 -52.21 -54.85
CA PRO A 14 -24.69 -51.86 -55.37
C PRO A 14 -24.23 -50.41 -55.06
N THR A 15 -23.21 -50.22 -54.22
CA THR A 15 -22.52 -48.92 -54.06
C THR A 15 -21.04 -49.09 -53.73
N TYR A 16 -20.39 -50.06 -54.37
CA TYR A 16 -18.95 -50.35 -54.18
C TYR A 16 -18.06 -49.88 -55.34
N ILE A 17 -18.57 -49.07 -56.29
CA ILE A 17 -17.81 -48.71 -57.51
C ILE A 17 -17.63 -47.18 -57.69
N ILE A 18 -18.03 -46.34 -56.72
CA ILE A 18 -17.76 -44.88 -56.79
C ILE A 18 -16.71 -44.42 -55.76
N LEU A 19 -16.36 -45.24 -54.77
CA LEU A 19 -15.29 -44.92 -53.82
C LEU A 19 -13.88 -45.37 -54.27
N ALA A 20 -13.76 -46.14 -55.35
CA ALA A 20 -12.48 -46.71 -55.81
C ALA A 20 -11.79 -45.90 -56.93
N ALA A 21 -12.37 -44.77 -57.37
CA ALA A 21 -11.83 -43.95 -58.45
C ALA A 21 -11.34 -42.56 -58.03
N LEU A 22 -11.35 -42.25 -56.72
CA LEU A 22 -10.74 -41.04 -56.16
C LEU A 22 -9.53 -41.34 -55.24
N MET A 23 -8.95 -42.55 -55.37
CA MET A 23 -7.77 -43.01 -54.62
C MET A 23 -6.51 -43.17 -55.50
N LEU A 24 -6.49 -42.61 -56.72
CA LEU A 24 -5.39 -42.83 -57.67
C LEU A 24 -4.82 -41.58 -58.37
N LEU A 25 -5.21 -40.36 -57.97
CA LEU A 25 -4.61 -39.12 -58.50
C LEU A 25 -4.58 -38.00 -57.44
N SER A 26 -3.80 -38.23 -56.39
CA SER A 26 -3.09 -37.18 -55.65
C SER A 26 -1.90 -37.89 -55.01
N GLY A 27 -0.68 -37.45 -55.29
CA GLY A 27 0.48 -37.92 -54.53
C GLY A 27 0.16 -37.71 -53.05
N GLY A 28 0.10 -38.80 -52.29
CA GLY A 28 -0.09 -38.73 -50.85
C GLY A 28 1.12 -38.01 -50.28
N VAL A 29 0.93 -36.78 -49.83
CA VAL A 29 1.71 -36.28 -48.71
C VAL A 29 1.22 -37.11 -47.53
N VAL A 30 2.03 -38.08 -47.12
CA VAL A 30 1.94 -38.65 -45.78
C VAL A 30 2.16 -37.44 -44.87
N HIS A 31 1.20 -37.09 -44.02
CA HIS A 31 1.48 -36.11 -42.96
C HIS A 31 2.61 -36.73 -42.13
N SER A 32 3.82 -36.20 -42.22
CA SER A 32 4.91 -36.60 -41.34
C SER A 32 4.60 -36.02 -39.97
N ALA A 33 4.58 -36.85 -38.92
CA ALA A 33 4.46 -36.35 -37.56
C ALA A 33 5.57 -35.34 -37.29
N THR A 34 5.19 -34.14 -36.88
CA THR A 34 6.09 -33.03 -36.54
C THR A 34 6.45 -33.03 -35.07
N LEU A 35 7.46 -32.26 -34.66
CA LEU A 35 7.74 -32.07 -33.24
C LEU A 35 6.53 -31.39 -32.57
N SER A 36 5.92 -30.41 -33.21
CA SER A 36 4.71 -29.73 -32.72
C SER A 36 3.54 -30.67 -32.50
N ASP A 37 3.33 -31.65 -33.40
CA ASP A 37 2.29 -32.67 -33.19
C ASP A 37 2.56 -33.50 -31.93
N VAL A 38 3.81 -33.89 -31.71
CA VAL A 38 4.24 -34.66 -30.53
C VAL A 38 4.16 -33.80 -29.26
N GLN A 39 4.61 -32.55 -29.31
CA GLN A 39 4.58 -31.61 -28.20
C GLN A 39 3.14 -31.41 -27.73
N ASN A 40 2.24 -31.00 -28.63
CA ASN A 40 0.87 -30.64 -28.28
C ASN A 40 0.03 -31.85 -27.87
N GLN A 41 0.12 -32.96 -28.60
CA GLN A 41 -0.78 -34.10 -28.41
C GLN A 41 -0.27 -35.14 -27.42
N VAL A 42 1.01 -35.08 -27.05
CA VAL A 42 1.64 -36.08 -26.16
C VAL A 42 2.35 -35.42 -24.98
N PHE A 43 3.35 -34.56 -25.21
CA PHE A 43 4.15 -34.03 -24.10
C PHE A 43 3.33 -33.09 -23.22
N THR A 44 2.77 -32.03 -23.78
CA THR A 44 1.90 -31.07 -23.08
C THR A 44 0.63 -31.74 -22.57
N ALA A 45 0.01 -32.61 -23.37
CA ALA A 45 -1.27 -33.22 -23.00
C ALA A 45 -1.17 -34.33 -21.94
N SER A 46 0.00 -34.96 -21.75
CA SER A 46 0.08 -36.21 -20.96
C SER A 46 1.38 -36.42 -20.19
N CYS A 47 2.39 -35.56 -20.32
CA CYS A 47 3.69 -35.75 -19.68
C CYS A 47 4.14 -34.55 -18.83
N THR A 48 3.77 -33.32 -19.18
CA THR A 48 4.17 -32.10 -18.46
C THR A 48 3.73 -32.09 -17.00
N SER A 49 2.59 -32.71 -16.64
CA SER A 49 2.14 -32.82 -15.24
C SER A 49 3.16 -33.43 -14.27
N CYS A 50 4.19 -34.13 -14.78
CA CYS A 50 5.32 -34.62 -13.99
C CYS A 50 6.69 -34.23 -14.57
N HIS A 51 6.74 -33.61 -15.76
CA HIS A 51 7.94 -33.32 -16.53
C HIS A 51 7.91 -31.86 -17.03
N SER A 52 7.56 -30.91 -16.17
CA SER A 52 7.61 -29.46 -16.43
C SER A 52 8.17 -28.69 -15.23
N GLY A 53 8.42 -27.39 -15.42
CA GLY A 53 8.85 -26.44 -14.38
C GLY A 53 10.30 -26.62 -13.91
N SER A 54 10.65 -25.94 -12.80
CA SER A 54 12.00 -25.88 -12.23
C SER A 54 12.46 -27.17 -11.53
N SER A 55 11.55 -28.11 -11.26
CA SER A 55 11.84 -29.40 -10.61
C SER A 55 11.18 -30.60 -11.31
N PRO A 56 11.51 -30.86 -12.59
CA PRO A 56 10.88 -31.92 -13.35
C PRO A 56 11.32 -33.30 -12.86
N SER A 57 10.44 -34.29 -12.94
CA SER A 57 10.74 -35.66 -12.49
C SER A 57 11.97 -36.21 -13.22
N GLN A 58 12.95 -36.65 -12.43
CA GLN A 58 14.26 -37.13 -12.92
C GLN A 58 15.03 -36.11 -13.76
N GLY A 59 14.75 -34.81 -13.62
CA GLY A 59 15.44 -33.73 -14.36
C GLY A 59 15.05 -33.62 -15.83
N LEU A 60 14.00 -34.30 -16.28
CA LEU A 60 13.56 -34.29 -17.68
C LEU A 60 12.43 -33.27 -17.88
N ASN A 61 12.73 -32.11 -18.46
CA ASN A 61 11.74 -31.09 -18.83
C ASN A 61 11.22 -31.32 -20.26
N LEU A 62 9.90 -31.49 -20.39
CA LEU A 62 9.16 -31.71 -21.63
C LEU A 62 8.18 -30.57 -21.95
N SER A 63 8.33 -29.40 -21.30
CA SER A 63 7.63 -28.17 -21.70
C SER A 63 7.96 -27.79 -23.15
N ALA A 64 7.05 -27.02 -23.77
CA ALA A 64 7.32 -26.40 -25.07
C ALA A 64 8.62 -25.56 -25.00
N GLY A 65 9.35 -25.42 -26.10
CA GLY A 65 10.69 -24.80 -26.11
C GLY A 65 11.82 -25.71 -25.59
N ALA A 66 11.57 -26.46 -24.51
CA ALA A 66 12.61 -27.26 -23.83
C ALA A 66 12.70 -28.72 -24.29
N ALA A 67 11.60 -29.33 -24.74
CA ALA A 67 11.49 -30.78 -24.91
C ALA A 67 12.50 -31.39 -25.90
N TYR A 68 12.77 -30.72 -27.03
CA TYR A 68 13.67 -31.25 -28.07
C TYR A 68 15.10 -31.39 -27.54
N GLY A 69 15.64 -30.30 -26.97
CA GLY A 69 17.00 -30.26 -26.44
C GLY A 69 17.22 -31.23 -25.27
N ASN A 70 16.16 -31.53 -24.52
CA ASN A 70 16.20 -32.46 -23.40
C ASN A 70 15.98 -33.94 -23.78
N THR A 71 15.56 -34.25 -25.01
CA THR A 71 15.23 -35.63 -25.41
C THR A 71 16.05 -36.16 -26.57
N VAL A 72 16.34 -35.35 -27.59
CA VAL A 72 16.91 -35.83 -28.85
C VAL A 72 18.43 -35.89 -28.78
N ASN A 73 19.02 -37.06 -29.01
CA ASN A 73 20.45 -37.36 -28.79
C ASN A 73 20.93 -37.14 -27.34
N VAL A 74 20.01 -37.19 -26.37
CA VAL A 74 20.33 -37.06 -24.95
C VAL A 74 20.38 -38.46 -24.33
N PRO A 75 21.51 -38.90 -23.73
CA PRO A 75 21.59 -40.21 -23.10
C PRO A 75 20.57 -40.39 -21.97
N SER A 76 19.91 -41.54 -21.91
CA SER A 76 19.05 -41.90 -20.79
C SER A 76 19.85 -42.07 -19.50
N THR A 77 19.36 -41.49 -18.40
CA THR A 77 19.97 -41.64 -17.07
C THR A 77 19.79 -43.05 -16.49
N GLU A 78 18.69 -43.74 -16.84
CA GLU A 78 18.38 -45.09 -16.35
C GLU A 78 19.00 -46.19 -17.23
N VAL A 79 19.16 -45.96 -18.53
CA VAL A 79 19.80 -46.90 -19.48
C VAL A 79 20.77 -46.14 -20.36
N VAL A 80 21.95 -45.82 -19.82
CA VAL A 80 23.00 -44.99 -20.44
C VAL A 80 23.54 -45.46 -21.80
N SER A 81 23.16 -46.65 -22.25
CA SER A 81 23.50 -47.17 -23.58
C SER A 81 22.50 -46.77 -24.67
N LEU A 82 21.40 -46.11 -24.31
CA LEU A 82 20.35 -45.64 -25.21
C LEU A 82 20.13 -44.14 -24.99
N ASP A 83 19.82 -43.43 -26.06
CA ASP A 83 19.33 -42.07 -25.98
C ASP A 83 17.84 -42.05 -25.62
N LEU A 84 17.38 -40.98 -24.98
CA LEU A 84 15.97 -40.73 -24.69
C LEU A 84 15.17 -40.77 -26.00
N VAL A 85 15.62 -40.05 -27.01
CA VAL A 85 15.21 -40.18 -28.41
C VAL A 85 16.45 -40.34 -29.29
N GLU A 86 16.55 -41.47 -29.98
CA GLU A 86 17.53 -41.77 -31.02
C GLU A 86 16.92 -41.43 -32.39
N PRO A 87 17.35 -40.36 -33.06
CA PRO A 87 16.82 -39.95 -34.36
C PRO A 87 16.86 -41.09 -35.41
N GLY A 88 15.70 -41.40 -35.97
CA GLY A 88 15.55 -42.41 -37.03
C GLY A 88 15.46 -43.85 -36.53
N ASP A 89 15.46 -44.08 -35.21
CA ASP A 89 15.36 -45.42 -34.62
C ASP A 89 14.48 -45.42 -33.36
N ALA A 90 13.16 -45.46 -33.56
CA ALA A 90 12.20 -45.50 -32.44
C ALA A 90 12.31 -46.77 -31.59
N ASP A 91 12.82 -47.88 -32.14
CA ASP A 91 12.97 -49.13 -31.38
C ASP A 91 14.13 -49.05 -30.37
N ASN A 92 15.18 -48.28 -30.69
CA ASN A 92 16.30 -48.01 -29.78
C ASN A 92 16.13 -46.73 -28.95
N SER A 93 15.07 -45.96 -29.16
CA SER A 93 14.75 -44.79 -28.34
C SER A 93 14.17 -45.18 -26.98
N TYR A 94 14.81 -44.77 -25.88
CA TYR A 94 14.42 -45.15 -24.53
C TYR A 94 13.03 -44.64 -24.14
N LEU A 95 12.68 -43.41 -24.56
CA LEU A 95 11.36 -42.82 -24.34
C LEU A 95 10.27 -43.70 -24.99
N MET A 96 10.49 -44.18 -26.21
CA MET A 96 9.52 -45.04 -26.89
C MET A 96 9.34 -46.38 -26.16
N GLN A 97 10.43 -46.97 -25.67
CA GLN A 97 10.36 -48.20 -24.88
C GLN A 97 9.57 -47.99 -23.57
N LYS A 98 9.65 -46.82 -22.95
CA LYS A 98 8.83 -46.44 -21.78
C LYS A 98 7.36 -46.28 -22.14
N LEU A 99 7.04 -45.65 -23.26
CA LEU A 99 5.65 -45.47 -23.73
C LEU A 99 5.00 -46.80 -24.15
N GLU A 100 5.78 -47.77 -24.61
CA GLU A 100 5.31 -49.10 -25.00
C GLU A 100 5.34 -50.14 -23.86
N GLY A 101 5.96 -49.79 -22.72
CA GLY A 101 6.14 -50.70 -21.60
C GLY A 101 7.11 -51.85 -21.88
N THR A 102 8.05 -51.64 -22.82
CA THR A 102 9.09 -52.59 -23.23
C THR A 102 10.46 -52.27 -22.66
N ALA A 103 10.61 -51.12 -21.97
CA ALA A 103 11.85 -50.66 -21.38
C ALA A 103 12.45 -51.68 -20.39
N GLN A 104 13.78 -51.84 -20.45
CA GLN A 104 14.52 -52.77 -19.59
C GLN A 104 14.61 -52.30 -18.12
N SER A 105 14.43 -51.00 -17.87
CA SER A 105 14.50 -50.37 -16.55
C SER A 105 13.45 -49.25 -16.41
N GLY A 106 12.95 -49.08 -15.18
CA GLY A 106 11.93 -48.14 -14.71
C GLY A 106 10.51 -48.33 -15.24
N ALA A 107 9.57 -47.52 -14.74
CA ALA A 107 8.12 -47.70 -14.98
C ALA A 107 7.69 -47.29 -16.40
N THR A 108 6.63 -47.93 -16.91
CA THR A 108 5.93 -47.50 -18.13
C THR A 108 5.38 -46.09 -17.97
N MET A 109 5.52 -45.26 -19.01
CA MET A 109 4.98 -43.90 -19.01
C MET A 109 3.71 -43.80 -19.87
N PRO A 110 2.69 -43.01 -19.46
CA PRO A 110 2.63 -42.22 -18.22
C PRO A 110 2.44 -43.09 -16.96
N ASN A 111 3.21 -42.81 -15.91
CA ASN A 111 3.23 -43.63 -14.69
C ASN A 111 1.97 -43.40 -13.84
N GLY A 112 1.28 -44.47 -13.43
CA GLY A 112 0.04 -44.39 -12.64
C GLY A 112 -1.25 -44.15 -13.45
N SER A 113 -1.13 -43.89 -14.76
CA SER A 113 -2.24 -43.65 -15.69
C SER A 113 -2.33 -44.77 -16.74
N PRO A 114 -3.47 -44.91 -17.46
CA PRO A 114 -3.54 -45.78 -18.62
C PRO A 114 -2.48 -45.43 -19.66
N MET A 115 -1.89 -46.44 -20.31
CA MET A 115 -0.95 -46.21 -21.42
C MET A 115 -1.56 -45.31 -22.49
N LEU A 116 -0.71 -44.51 -23.14
CA LEU A 116 -1.12 -43.72 -24.31
C LEU A 116 -1.78 -44.61 -25.37
N SER A 117 -2.76 -44.02 -26.06
CA SER A 117 -3.46 -44.69 -27.15
C SER A 117 -2.46 -45.16 -28.22
N THR A 118 -2.82 -46.20 -28.98
CA THR A 118 -1.98 -46.67 -30.09
C THR A 118 -1.71 -45.57 -31.12
N THR A 119 -2.64 -44.63 -31.29
CA THR A 119 -2.48 -43.50 -32.22
C THR A 119 -1.43 -42.52 -31.72
N LEU A 120 -1.47 -42.12 -30.45
CA LEU A 120 -0.50 -41.17 -29.88
C LEU A 120 0.91 -41.78 -29.81
N ARG A 121 1.01 -43.08 -29.49
CA ARG A 121 2.31 -43.77 -29.56
C ARG A 121 2.83 -43.85 -31.00
N GLN A 122 1.96 -44.10 -31.98
CA GLN A 122 2.36 -44.10 -33.38
C GLN A 122 2.82 -42.71 -33.84
N LEU A 123 2.21 -41.64 -33.33
CA LEU A 123 2.62 -40.27 -33.63
C LEU A 123 4.07 -40.00 -33.19
N VAL A 124 4.42 -40.34 -31.94
CA VAL A 124 5.81 -40.21 -31.44
C VAL A 124 6.77 -41.07 -32.27
N ARG A 125 6.39 -42.32 -32.56
CA ARG A 125 7.19 -43.23 -33.37
C ARG A 125 7.45 -42.68 -34.77
N ASP A 126 6.41 -42.18 -35.44
CA ASP A 126 6.51 -41.64 -36.79
C ASP A 126 7.43 -40.41 -36.84
N TRP A 127 7.43 -39.56 -35.81
CA TRP A 127 8.34 -38.43 -35.69
C TRP A 127 9.80 -38.87 -35.47
N ILE A 128 10.03 -39.82 -34.55
CA ILE A 128 11.37 -40.36 -34.31
C ILE A 128 11.92 -41.04 -35.56
N ASP A 129 11.15 -41.92 -36.20
CA ASP A 129 11.57 -42.65 -37.40
C ASP A 129 11.79 -41.72 -38.60
N ALA A 130 11.13 -40.55 -38.63
CA ALA A 130 11.39 -39.49 -39.60
C ALA A 130 12.69 -38.69 -39.32
N GLY A 131 13.44 -39.07 -38.28
CA GLY A 131 14.71 -38.46 -37.90
C GLY A 131 14.59 -37.45 -36.77
N ALA A 132 13.48 -37.43 -36.01
CA ALA A 132 13.24 -36.52 -34.89
C ALA A 132 13.68 -35.08 -35.21
N GLN A 133 13.14 -34.51 -36.29
CA GLN A 133 13.55 -33.18 -36.76
C GLN A 133 12.86 -32.09 -35.93
N LYS A 134 13.55 -30.95 -35.77
CA LYS A 134 12.95 -29.66 -35.40
C LYS A 134 11.97 -29.20 -36.47
N ASP A 135 10.96 -28.43 -36.07
CA ASP A 135 10.02 -27.87 -37.03
C ASP A 135 10.65 -26.65 -37.72
N ALA A 136 10.57 -26.59 -39.05
CA ALA A 136 11.13 -25.46 -39.82
C ALA A 136 10.14 -24.29 -39.98
N ALA A 137 9.17 -24.18 -39.07
CA ALA A 137 8.13 -23.17 -39.09
C ALA A 137 8.48 -22.05 -38.10
N ASP A 138 8.30 -20.82 -38.58
CA ASP A 138 8.38 -19.56 -37.84
C ASP A 138 7.06 -18.87 -38.19
N THR A 139 6.08 -19.04 -37.31
CA THR A 139 4.66 -18.76 -37.56
C THR A 139 4.37 -17.26 -37.55
N ASP A 140 5.11 -16.47 -36.79
CA ASP A 140 4.94 -15.02 -36.68
C ASP A 140 6.02 -14.19 -37.40
N GLY A 141 7.09 -14.83 -37.86
CA GLY A 141 8.10 -14.27 -38.75
C GLY A 141 9.16 -13.43 -38.04
N ASP A 142 9.41 -13.66 -36.75
CA ASP A 142 10.33 -12.87 -35.94
C ASP A 142 11.80 -13.31 -36.07
N GLY A 143 12.05 -14.49 -36.65
CA GLY A 143 13.37 -15.06 -36.86
C GLY A 143 13.75 -16.17 -35.87
N THR A 144 12.89 -16.50 -34.92
CA THR A 144 12.94 -17.67 -34.04
C THR A 144 12.01 -18.76 -34.62
N GLU A 145 12.41 -20.02 -34.55
CA GLU A 145 11.56 -21.14 -35.02
C GLU A 145 10.58 -21.52 -33.90
N ASP A 146 9.32 -21.85 -34.23
CA ASP A 146 8.19 -22.11 -33.30
C ASP A 146 8.54 -23.07 -32.13
N ASP A 147 9.52 -23.94 -32.32
CA ASP A 147 9.96 -24.93 -31.32
C ASP A 147 11.00 -24.42 -30.31
N SER A 148 11.53 -23.24 -30.56
CA SER A 148 12.49 -22.50 -29.73
C SER A 148 11.94 -21.11 -29.37
N ASP A 149 10.69 -20.85 -29.74
CA ASP A 149 10.01 -19.59 -29.60
C ASP A 149 9.09 -19.64 -28.38
N ASN A 150 9.39 -18.82 -27.36
CA ASN A 150 8.55 -18.68 -26.18
C ASN A 150 7.24 -17.92 -26.46
N CYS A 151 7.07 -17.34 -27.66
CA CYS A 151 5.81 -16.80 -28.18
C CYS A 151 5.54 -17.18 -29.65
N ALA A 152 5.48 -18.47 -29.97
CA ALA A 152 5.31 -19.05 -31.32
C ALA A 152 4.13 -18.54 -32.21
N SER A 153 3.31 -17.59 -31.77
CA SER A 153 2.29 -16.94 -32.61
C SER A 153 2.30 -15.41 -32.55
N LEU A 154 3.26 -14.83 -31.83
CA LEU A 154 3.41 -13.40 -31.64
C LEU A 154 4.90 -13.02 -31.57
N ALA A 155 5.34 -12.34 -32.63
CA ALA A 155 6.73 -12.02 -32.86
C ALA A 155 7.44 -11.34 -31.68
N ASN A 156 8.49 -11.97 -31.15
CA ASN A 156 9.34 -11.52 -30.06
C ASN A 156 10.79 -12.03 -30.22
N ALA A 157 11.49 -11.46 -31.21
CA ALA A 157 12.81 -11.94 -31.63
C ALA A 157 13.91 -11.90 -30.55
N ASP A 158 13.67 -11.22 -29.43
CA ASP A 158 14.54 -11.14 -28.25
C ASP A 158 14.32 -12.27 -27.24
N GLN A 159 13.19 -12.97 -27.32
CA GLN A 159 12.84 -14.13 -26.49
C GLN A 159 12.97 -13.81 -25.00
N LEU A 160 12.58 -12.60 -24.60
CA LEU A 160 12.53 -12.19 -23.20
C LEU A 160 11.44 -13.00 -22.47
N ASP A 161 11.79 -13.41 -21.25
CA ASP A 161 11.01 -14.27 -20.34
C ASP A 161 11.50 -13.92 -18.92
N ILE A 162 10.88 -12.89 -18.32
CA ILE A 162 11.36 -12.29 -17.05
C ILE A 162 11.13 -13.23 -15.87
N ASP A 163 9.97 -13.90 -15.81
CA ASP A 163 9.61 -14.80 -14.72
C ASP A 163 10.12 -16.25 -14.93
N SER A 164 10.65 -16.56 -16.11
CA SER A 164 11.23 -17.85 -16.50
C SER A 164 10.23 -19.01 -16.48
N ASP A 165 8.95 -18.74 -16.71
CA ASP A 165 7.90 -19.77 -16.76
C ASP A 165 7.84 -20.51 -18.12
N GLY A 166 8.47 -19.93 -19.16
CA GLY A 166 8.57 -20.45 -20.52
C GLY A 166 7.57 -19.85 -21.51
N LEU A 167 6.75 -18.88 -21.10
CA LEU A 167 6.06 -17.93 -21.96
C LEU A 167 6.93 -16.68 -22.12
N GLY A 168 6.96 -16.11 -23.32
CA GLY A 168 7.68 -14.87 -23.54
C GLY A 168 6.85 -13.67 -23.14
N ASN A 169 7.52 -12.59 -22.73
CA ASN A 169 6.89 -11.32 -22.35
C ASN A 169 5.89 -10.76 -23.39
N ALA A 170 6.04 -11.13 -24.67
CA ALA A 170 5.09 -10.65 -25.68
C ALA A 170 3.71 -11.31 -25.54
N CYS A 171 3.67 -12.57 -25.10
CA CYS A 171 2.48 -13.42 -25.09
C CYS A 171 2.07 -13.90 -23.70
N ASP A 172 2.83 -13.52 -22.67
CA ASP A 172 2.35 -13.50 -21.29
C ASP A 172 1.44 -12.29 -21.07
N ALA A 173 0.58 -12.38 -20.06
CA ALA A 173 -0.23 -11.28 -19.59
C ALA A 173 0.22 -10.79 -18.20
N ASP A 174 1.18 -11.46 -17.58
CA ASP A 174 1.82 -11.19 -16.29
C ASP A 174 3.32 -11.51 -16.44
N ASP A 175 4.05 -10.60 -17.09
CA ASP A 175 5.43 -10.81 -17.56
C ASP A 175 6.43 -11.15 -16.44
N ASP A 176 6.16 -10.72 -15.21
CA ASP A 176 7.06 -10.89 -14.07
C ASP A 176 6.53 -11.83 -12.97
N GLY A 177 5.34 -12.39 -13.18
CA GLY A 177 4.73 -13.44 -12.37
C GLY A 177 4.31 -12.99 -10.97
N ASP A 178 4.11 -11.68 -10.76
CA ASP A 178 3.77 -11.10 -9.45
C ASP A 178 2.26 -11.20 -9.12
N GLY A 179 1.45 -11.60 -10.10
CA GLY A 179 0.00 -11.76 -9.98
C GLY A 179 -0.81 -10.56 -10.45
N ALA A 180 -0.18 -9.48 -10.93
CA ALA A 180 -0.82 -8.39 -11.65
C ALA A 180 -0.76 -8.62 -13.17
N PHE A 181 -1.76 -8.13 -13.92
CA PHE A 181 -1.70 -8.19 -15.38
C PHE A 181 -0.96 -6.97 -15.95
N ASP A 182 -0.10 -7.14 -16.96
CA ASP A 182 0.68 -6.06 -17.58
C ASP A 182 -0.21 -4.92 -18.11
N ALA A 183 -1.41 -5.26 -18.59
CA ALA A 183 -2.38 -4.27 -19.07
C ALA A 183 -2.85 -3.30 -17.98
N LEU A 184 -2.65 -3.67 -16.72
CA LEU A 184 -2.96 -2.90 -15.52
C LEU A 184 -1.69 -2.46 -14.79
N GLU A 185 -0.51 -2.86 -15.23
CA GLU A 185 0.76 -2.54 -14.60
C GLU A 185 1.52 -1.45 -15.37
N ALA A 186 2.17 -0.58 -14.62
CA ALA A 186 3.09 0.41 -15.15
C ALA A 186 4.43 0.31 -14.42
N ASP A 187 5.47 -0.11 -15.13
CA ASP A 187 6.84 -0.06 -14.65
C ASP A 187 7.32 1.40 -14.52
N LEU A 188 7.47 1.85 -13.28
CA LEU A 188 7.98 3.18 -12.96
C LEU A 188 9.50 3.19 -12.87
N VAL A 189 10.08 2.11 -12.33
CA VAL A 189 11.52 1.83 -12.30
C VAL A 189 11.71 0.36 -12.65
N VAL A 190 12.33 0.09 -13.80
CA VAL A 190 12.57 -1.29 -14.26
C VAL A 190 13.78 -1.86 -13.51
N ARG A 191 13.73 -3.13 -13.11
CA ARG A 191 14.89 -3.86 -12.56
C ARG A 191 16.08 -3.77 -13.53
N GLY A 192 17.30 -3.64 -13.02
CA GLY A 192 18.50 -3.40 -13.84
C GLY A 192 18.66 -1.97 -14.35
N SER A 193 17.86 -1.02 -13.84
CA SER A 193 17.96 0.40 -14.19
C SER A 193 19.33 1.01 -13.82
N LEU A 194 19.64 2.17 -14.40
CA LEU A 194 20.83 2.94 -14.04
C LEU A 194 20.62 3.68 -12.72
N TRP A 195 21.44 3.40 -11.72
CA TRP A 195 21.44 4.05 -10.42
C TRP A 195 22.63 5.00 -10.27
N SER A 196 22.39 6.20 -9.73
CA SER A 196 23.43 7.03 -9.12
C SER A 196 23.81 6.41 -7.78
N TYR A 197 25.10 6.26 -7.49
CA TYR A 197 25.54 5.64 -6.23
C TYR A 197 26.76 6.32 -5.59
N LEU A 198 26.84 6.19 -4.27
CA LEU A 198 27.96 6.61 -3.45
C LEU A 198 28.36 5.51 -2.47
N ASP A 199 29.64 5.15 -2.51
CA ASP A 199 30.24 4.00 -1.82
C ASP A 199 31.50 4.38 -1.00
N ASP A 200 31.62 5.65 -0.59
CA ASP A 200 32.84 6.20 0.03
C ASP A 200 32.80 6.30 1.57
N ALA A 201 31.80 5.66 2.19
CA ALA A 201 31.52 5.66 3.63
C ALA A 201 31.25 7.05 4.26
N SER A 202 30.93 8.07 3.45
CA SER A 202 30.62 9.40 3.97
C SER A 202 29.15 9.56 4.35
N ASP A 203 28.90 10.18 5.50
CA ASP A 203 27.56 10.54 5.97
C ASP A 203 26.92 11.62 5.09
N GLN A 204 25.84 11.26 4.40
CA GLN A 204 25.09 12.17 3.52
C GLN A 204 24.00 12.96 4.24
N GLY A 205 23.75 12.70 5.53
CA GLY A 205 22.60 13.25 6.24
C GLY A 205 21.27 12.82 5.60
N SER A 206 20.26 13.70 5.61
CA SER A 206 18.92 13.41 5.05
C SER A 206 18.68 14.01 3.65
N ALA A 207 19.45 15.05 3.27
CA ALA A 207 19.15 15.84 2.08
C ALA A 207 19.22 15.03 0.77
N TRP A 208 20.02 13.97 0.71
CA TRP A 208 20.20 13.13 -0.49
C TRP A 208 18.94 12.36 -0.89
N ARG A 209 17.98 12.18 0.02
CA ARG A 209 16.74 11.43 -0.23
C ARG A 209 15.69 12.26 -1.01
N GLN A 210 15.90 13.57 -1.07
CA GLN A 210 14.98 14.54 -1.66
C GLN A 210 15.15 14.60 -3.18
N VAL A 211 14.09 14.94 -3.92
CA VAL A 211 14.10 15.11 -5.38
C VAL A 211 15.14 16.15 -5.81
N GLY A 212 15.27 17.23 -5.04
CA GLY A 212 16.11 18.39 -5.39
C GLY A 212 17.62 18.23 -5.14
N PHE A 213 18.07 17.07 -4.65
CA PHE A 213 19.49 16.86 -4.35
C PHE A 213 20.32 16.68 -5.62
N ASP A 214 21.41 17.46 -5.71
CA ASP A 214 22.39 17.38 -6.79
C ASP A 214 23.38 16.24 -6.54
N ASP A 215 23.11 15.08 -7.13
CA ASP A 215 24.00 13.91 -7.15
C ASP A 215 24.90 13.85 -8.39
N SER A 216 25.05 14.94 -9.15
CA SER A 216 25.87 14.93 -10.37
C SER A 216 27.35 14.60 -10.14
N SER A 217 27.79 14.58 -8.87
CA SER A 217 29.12 14.17 -8.44
C SER A 217 29.25 12.68 -8.08
N TRP A 218 28.14 11.95 -7.98
CA TRP A 218 28.08 10.53 -7.65
C TRP A 218 28.47 9.68 -8.88
N SER A 219 28.80 8.42 -8.63
CA SER A 219 29.04 7.43 -9.67
C SER A 219 27.70 6.92 -10.24
N SER A 220 27.71 6.26 -11.40
CA SER A 220 26.50 5.69 -11.99
C SER A 220 26.74 4.30 -12.57
N GLY A 221 25.80 3.37 -12.41
CA GLY A 221 25.88 2.02 -12.96
C GLY A 221 24.53 1.32 -13.02
N ALA A 222 24.42 0.26 -13.82
CA ALA A 222 23.19 -0.54 -13.94
C ALA A 222 23.08 -1.52 -12.76
N GLY A 223 21.86 -1.74 -12.28
CA GLY A 223 21.56 -2.89 -11.43
C GLY A 223 21.82 -4.20 -12.18
N GLU A 224 22.27 -5.26 -11.52
CA GLU A 224 22.63 -5.40 -10.11
C GLU A 224 23.96 -4.71 -9.75
N LEU A 225 24.00 -3.92 -8.67
CA LEU A 225 25.19 -3.24 -8.15
C LEU A 225 25.74 -3.97 -6.92
N GLY A 226 27.02 -4.33 -6.95
CA GLY A 226 27.58 -5.09 -5.82
C GLY A 226 29.05 -5.46 -5.94
N PHE A 227 29.50 -6.37 -5.08
CA PHE A 227 30.79 -7.04 -5.20
C PHE A 227 30.82 -8.43 -4.55
N ASN A 228 31.61 -9.34 -5.16
CA ASN A 228 31.95 -10.69 -4.70
C ASN A 228 30.88 -11.81 -4.86
N GLU A 229 29.78 -11.56 -5.58
CA GLU A 229 28.71 -12.53 -5.88
C GLU A 229 28.87 -13.14 -7.29
N GLY A 230 29.37 -12.37 -8.26
CA GLY A 230 29.81 -12.83 -9.58
C GLY A 230 28.76 -12.74 -10.70
N ASP A 231 27.59 -12.21 -10.40
CA ASP A 231 26.46 -11.85 -11.27
C ASP A 231 26.29 -10.32 -11.43
N GLU A 232 27.04 -9.51 -10.69
CA GLU A 232 26.84 -8.06 -10.66
C GLU A 232 27.09 -7.40 -12.03
N ALA A 233 26.11 -6.61 -12.47
CA ALA A 233 26.25 -5.80 -13.67
C ALA A 233 27.21 -4.63 -13.45
N THR A 234 27.19 -4.04 -12.25
CA THR A 234 28.09 -2.95 -11.84
C THR A 234 28.85 -3.32 -10.57
N LEU A 235 30.18 -3.38 -10.69
CA LEU A 235 31.05 -3.53 -9.53
C LEU A 235 31.22 -2.20 -8.77
N ILE A 236 30.85 -2.17 -7.49
CA ILE A 236 31.11 -1.05 -6.58
C ILE A 236 32.38 -1.31 -5.75
N SER A 237 32.90 -0.29 -5.05
CA SER A 237 34.13 -0.46 -4.28
C SER A 237 33.93 -1.18 -2.96
N ASP A 238 34.79 -2.15 -2.69
CA ASP A 238 34.99 -2.78 -1.37
C ASP A 238 35.69 -1.77 -0.44
N SER A 239 34.90 -0.86 0.12
CA SER A 239 35.37 0.30 0.90
C SER A 239 35.28 0.09 2.42
N ASP A 240 34.90 -1.11 2.87
CA ASP A 240 34.50 -1.39 4.27
C ASP A 240 33.40 -0.41 4.76
N ALA A 241 32.57 0.13 3.86
CA ALA A 241 31.50 1.04 4.23
C ALA A 241 30.38 0.28 4.95
N ASN A 242 29.87 0.87 6.03
CA ASN A 242 28.67 0.37 6.70
C ASN A 242 27.40 0.68 5.90
N THR A 243 27.41 1.77 5.13
CA THR A 243 26.25 2.25 4.37
C THR A 243 26.63 2.63 2.95
N TYR A 244 25.81 2.20 2.00
CA TYR A 244 25.89 2.53 0.59
C TYR A 244 24.62 3.26 0.18
N TYR A 245 24.76 4.29 -0.66
CA TYR A 245 23.64 5.14 -1.08
C TYR A 245 23.37 4.97 -2.57
N PHE A 246 22.09 4.81 -2.91
CA PHE A 246 21.62 4.66 -4.28
C PHE A 246 20.45 5.62 -4.56
N ARG A 247 20.41 6.21 -5.75
CA ARG A 247 19.33 7.11 -6.20
C ARG A 247 18.97 6.85 -7.66
N HIS A 248 17.67 6.92 -7.96
CA HIS A 248 17.16 6.88 -9.33
C HIS A 248 16.02 7.89 -9.49
N GLU A 249 16.12 8.74 -10.51
CA GLU A 249 15.06 9.69 -10.87
C GLU A 249 14.15 9.12 -11.95
N PHE A 250 12.84 9.31 -11.82
CA PHE A 250 11.86 8.89 -12.82
C PHE A 250 10.69 9.88 -12.92
N THR A 251 9.86 9.73 -13.95
CA THR A 251 8.63 10.52 -14.16
C THR A 251 7.48 9.60 -14.52
N THR A 252 6.27 9.93 -14.07
CA THR A 252 5.05 9.20 -14.41
C THR A 252 3.90 10.17 -14.66
N ASP A 253 2.93 9.84 -15.49
CA ASP A 253 1.68 10.59 -15.65
C ASP A 253 0.57 10.10 -14.70
N LEU A 254 0.82 9.01 -13.97
CA LEU A 254 -0.11 8.42 -13.01
C LEU A 254 -0.16 9.23 -11.71
N SER A 255 -1.37 9.48 -11.22
CA SER A 255 -1.62 10.03 -9.87
C SER A 255 -1.99 8.93 -8.89
N SER A 256 -1.93 9.20 -7.58
CA SER A 256 -2.41 8.25 -6.56
C SER A 256 -3.87 7.86 -6.73
N SER A 257 -4.68 8.68 -7.42
CA SER A 257 -6.08 8.35 -7.74
C SER A 257 -6.25 7.41 -8.93
N ASP A 258 -5.18 7.17 -9.69
CA ASP A 258 -5.13 6.25 -10.82
C ASP A 258 -4.58 4.88 -10.41
N LEU A 259 -4.12 4.71 -9.17
CA LEU A 259 -3.44 3.50 -8.69
C LEU A 259 -4.24 2.75 -7.63
N SER A 260 -4.26 1.42 -7.73
CA SER A 260 -4.74 0.53 -6.66
C SER A 260 -3.60 0.02 -5.78
N ALA A 261 -2.39 -0.07 -6.32
CA ALA A 261 -1.20 -0.47 -5.58
C ALA A 261 0.08 0.13 -6.17
N LEU A 262 1.12 0.20 -5.35
CA LEU A 262 2.49 0.49 -5.75
C LEU A 262 3.38 -0.58 -5.13
N THR A 263 4.12 -1.31 -5.95
CA THR A 263 4.90 -2.49 -5.55
C THR A 263 6.39 -2.21 -5.72
N LEU A 264 7.13 -2.32 -4.62
CA LEU A 264 8.59 -2.28 -4.61
C LEU A 264 9.12 -3.70 -4.75
N SER A 265 9.91 -3.97 -5.78
CA SER A 265 10.73 -5.18 -5.88
C SER A 265 12.14 -4.83 -5.41
N LEU A 266 12.63 -5.49 -4.36
CA LEU A 266 13.94 -5.19 -3.78
C LEU A 266 14.82 -6.45 -3.73
N GLU A 267 16.01 -6.33 -4.28
CA GLU A 267 17.12 -7.26 -4.13
C GLU A 267 18.18 -6.58 -3.28
N VAL A 268 18.43 -7.14 -2.09
CA VAL A 268 19.40 -6.60 -1.15
C VAL A 268 19.94 -7.73 -0.27
N ASP A 269 21.24 -7.65 0.01
CA ASP A 269 21.94 -8.60 0.87
C ASP A 269 21.54 -8.45 2.35
N ASP A 270 22.09 -7.45 3.07
CA ASP A 270 21.88 -7.32 4.50
C ASP A 270 20.56 -6.61 4.86
N GLY A 271 20.53 -5.28 4.81
CA GLY A 271 19.35 -4.49 5.21
C GLY A 271 19.28 -3.20 4.43
N ALA A 272 18.06 -2.70 4.22
CA ALA A 272 17.86 -1.47 3.47
C ALA A 272 16.74 -0.62 4.05
N VAL A 273 16.85 0.69 3.81
CA VAL A 273 15.77 1.65 3.97
C VAL A 273 15.53 2.33 2.63
N VAL A 274 14.28 2.35 2.20
CA VAL A 274 13.84 2.86 0.91
C VAL A 274 12.97 4.09 1.12
N TYR A 275 13.32 5.15 0.40
CA TYR A 275 12.66 6.43 0.41
C TYR A 275 12.09 6.72 -0.98
N LEU A 276 10.85 7.20 -1.02
CA LEU A 276 10.23 7.77 -2.22
C LEU A 276 9.96 9.25 -1.94
N ASN A 277 10.63 10.13 -2.71
CA ASN A 277 10.52 11.60 -2.57
C ASN A 277 10.73 12.06 -1.12
N GLY A 278 11.84 11.62 -0.51
CA GLY A 278 12.20 11.93 0.87
C GLY A 278 11.43 11.17 1.96
N THR A 279 10.31 10.51 1.61
CA THR A 279 9.48 9.78 2.58
C THR A 279 9.90 8.33 2.67
N GLU A 280 10.13 7.80 3.86
CA GLU A 280 10.40 6.38 4.05
C GLU A 280 9.15 5.56 3.70
N VAL A 281 9.28 4.66 2.71
CA VAL A 281 8.17 3.84 2.22
C VAL A 281 8.34 2.36 2.55
N HIS A 282 9.58 1.94 2.82
CA HIS A 282 9.88 0.56 3.18
C HIS A 282 11.21 0.47 3.94
N ARG A 283 11.32 -0.52 4.82
CA ARG A 283 12.61 -0.97 5.36
C ARG A 283 12.59 -2.49 5.49
N THR A 284 13.71 -3.13 5.20
CA THR A 284 13.91 -4.57 5.37
C THR A 284 15.15 -4.83 6.19
N ALA A 285 15.07 -5.80 7.11
CA ALA A 285 16.15 -6.19 8.02
C ALA A 285 16.82 -5.04 8.80
N MET A 286 16.16 -3.89 8.96
CA MET A 286 16.65 -2.75 9.74
C MET A 286 16.00 -2.68 11.13
N PRO A 287 16.71 -2.18 12.16
CA PRO A 287 16.13 -2.02 13.48
C PRO A 287 14.93 -1.06 13.45
N THR A 288 14.02 -1.21 14.40
CA THR A 288 12.94 -0.22 14.61
C THR A 288 13.53 1.09 15.13
N GLY A 289 12.87 2.22 14.83
CA GLY A 289 13.31 3.55 15.24
C GLY A 289 14.24 4.25 14.23
N THR A 290 14.95 5.28 14.69
CA THR A 290 15.78 6.14 13.84
C THR A 290 16.95 5.38 13.24
N ILE A 291 17.09 5.46 11.91
CA ILE A 291 18.24 4.94 11.17
C ILE A 291 19.23 6.07 10.91
N THR A 292 20.51 5.76 11.07
CA THR A 292 21.64 6.65 10.77
C THR A 292 22.61 5.88 9.88
N TYR A 293 23.54 6.56 9.19
CA TYR A 293 24.58 5.89 8.40
C TYR A 293 25.47 4.90 9.19
N ALA A 294 25.40 4.92 10.53
CA ALA A 294 26.11 4.00 11.41
C ALA A 294 25.23 2.85 11.95
N SER A 295 23.93 2.86 11.65
CA SER A 295 23.02 1.78 12.00
C SER A 295 23.44 0.50 11.26
N GLN A 296 23.31 -0.63 11.93
CA GLN A 296 23.61 -1.95 11.35
C GLN A 296 22.31 -2.67 11.01
N SER A 297 22.36 -3.48 9.95
CA SER A 297 21.30 -4.45 9.69
C SER A 297 21.14 -5.43 10.87
N THR A 298 19.93 -5.92 11.05
CA THR A 298 19.53 -6.92 12.05
C THR A 298 19.68 -8.36 11.55
N SER A 299 19.95 -8.54 10.26
CA SER A 299 20.15 -9.82 9.61
C SER A 299 21.55 -9.88 9.01
N ASP A 300 22.13 -11.08 8.96
CA ASP A 300 23.32 -11.40 8.17
C ASP A 300 22.93 -12.08 6.88
N GLY A 301 22.30 -11.33 5.98
CA GLY A 301 21.70 -11.83 4.74
C GLY A 301 22.46 -13.02 4.15
N ALA A 302 21.74 -14.11 3.89
CA ALA A 302 22.24 -15.03 2.87
C ALA A 302 22.02 -14.31 1.54
N ASP A 303 22.98 -14.43 0.61
CA ASP A 303 22.92 -13.84 -0.73
C ASP A 303 21.48 -13.86 -1.27
N PRO A 304 20.93 -12.71 -1.68
CA PRO A 304 19.52 -12.63 -2.03
C PRO A 304 19.20 -13.62 -3.15
N ALA A 305 18.20 -14.48 -2.94
CA ALA A 305 17.74 -15.43 -3.95
C ALA A 305 16.70 -14.78 -4.88
N GLY A 306 17.01 -13.58 -5.36
CA GLY A 306 16.13 -12.73 -6.17
C GLY A 306 15.31 -11.70 -5.39
N TYR A 307 14.39 -11.04 -6.09
CA TYR A 307 13.62 -9.92 -5.60
C TYR A 307 12.56 -10.29 -4.57
N THR A 308 12.41 -9.46 -3.54
CA THR A 308 11.25 -9.44 -2.65
C THR A 308 10.29 -8.35 -3.09
N ALA A 309 9.06 -8.71 -3.48
CA ALA A 309 8.00 -7.76 -3.78
C ALA A 309 7.27 -7.31 -2.50
N THR A 310 7.03 -6.02 -2.33
CA THR A 310 6.30 -5.45 -1.20
C THR A 310 5.47 -4.25 -1.63
N SER A 311 4.19 -4.24 -1.26
CA SER A 311 3.34 -3.07 -1.44
C SER A 311 3.80 -1.91 -0.56
N ILE A 312 3.90 -0.72 -1.14
CA ILE A 312 4.33 0.50 -0.48
C ILE A 312 3.27 1.62 -0.61
N ALA A 313 3.41 2.67 0.19
CA ALA A 313 2.44 3.76 0.23
C ALA A 313 2.43 4.59 -1.08
N MET A 314 1.26 4.74 -1.70
CA MET A 314 1.04 5.51 -2.93
C MET A 314 1.08 7.05 -2.73
N GLY A 315 0.97 7.52 -1.47
CA GLY A 315 0.82 8.94 -1.14
C GLY A 315 2.03 9.83 -1.48
N SER A 316 3.17 9.22 -1.80
CA SER A 316 4.42 9.93 -2.10
C SER A 316 4.66 10.13 -3.60
N LEU A 317 3.83 9.60 -4.50
CA LEU A 317 4.03 9.69 -5.95
C LEU A 317 3.58 11.04 -6.52
N ILE A 318 4.42 11.65 -7.37
CA ILE A 318 4.17 12.95 -8.02
C ILE A 318 3.86 12.72 -9.49
N SER A 319 2.60 12.93 -9.89
CA SER A 319 2.18 12.85 -11.29
C SER A 319 2.71 14.04 -12.10
N SER A 320 3.18 13.77 -13.32
CA SER A 320 3.49 14.77 -14.33
C SER A 320 2.26 15.23 -15.12
N ALA A 321 1.13 14.50 -15.03
CA ALA A 321 -0.15 14.92 -15.60
C ALA A 321 -0.86 15.96 -14.73
N ASP A 322 -0.57 15.98 -13.43
CA ASP A 322 -0.98 17.05 -12.51
C ASP A 322 0.23 17.93 -12.17
N PRO A 323 0.50 18.98 -12.97
CA PRO A 323 1.62 19.89 -12.71
C PRO A 323 1.35 20.81 -11.52
N SER A 324 0.39 20.51 -10.65
CA SER A 324 0.02 21.32 -9.50
C SER A 324 -0.15 20.51 -8.23
N ARG A 325 0.49 20.97 -7.14
CA ARG A 325 0.33 20.44 -5.79
C ARG A 325 -0.25 21.52 -4.89
N VAL A 326 -1.43 21.28 -4.34
CA VAL A 326 -2.07 22.20 -3.39
C VAL A 326 -1.39 22.04 -2.02
N LEU A 327 -0.71 23.08 -1.56
CA LEU A 327 -0.04 23.14 -0.26
C LEU A 327 -0.95 23.70 0.84
N VAL A 328 -1.85 24.61 0.46
CA VAL A 328 -2.94 25.12 1.32
C VAL A 328 -4.20 25.10 0.48
N SER A 329 -5.21 24.34 0.89
CA SER A 329 -6.47 24.19 0.15
C SER A 329 -7.40 25.37 0.35
N LYS A 330 -8.28 25.63 -0.64
CA LYS A 330 -9.48 26.46 -0.41
C LYS A 330 -10.29 25.88 0.74
N GLY A 331 -10.83 26.75 1.58
CA GLY A 331 -11.59 26.31 2.76
C GLY A 331 -10.73 25.69 3.87
N ALA A 332 -9.40 25.83 3.81
CA ALA A 332 -8.52 25.38 4.88
C ALA A 332 -8.88 26.02 6.23
N THR A 333 -8.50 25.39 7.33
CA THR A 333 -8.69 25.95 8.69
C THR A 333 -7.62 26.97 9.01
N TRP A 334 -8.02 28.18 9.38
CA TRP A 334 -7.11 29.27 9.72
C TRP A 334 -7.19 29.61 11.21
N SER A 335 -6.04 29.90 11.82
CA SER A 335 -5.97 30.68 13.05
C SER A 335 -6.26 32.13 12.71
N TYR A 336 -7.17 32.78 13.43
CA TYR A 336 -7.59 34.15 13.13
C TYR A 336 -7.74 35.02 14.39
N LEU A 337 -7.52 36.31 14.19
CA LEU A 337 -7.71 37.34 15.20
C LEU A 337 -8.52 38.51 14.62
N ASP A 338 -9.66 38.79 15.25
CA ASP A 338 -10.70 39.72 14.81
C ASP A 338 -11.05 40.79 15.87
N ASP A 339 -10.24 40.92 16.92
CA ASP A 339 -10.51 41.77 18.09
C ASP A 339 -10.06 43.23 17.94
N ALA A 340 -9.65 43.62 16.73
CA ALA A 340 -9.12 44.94 16.36
C ALA A 340 -7.83 45.37 17.08
N THR A 341 -7.06 44.43 17.64
CA THR A 341 -5.74 44.73 18.21
C THR A 341 -4.64 44.84 17.15
N ASP A 342 -3.63 45.66 17.41
CA ASP A 342 -2.45 45.80 16.56
C ASP A 342 -1.41 44.74 16.93
N GLN A 343 -1.12 43.81 16.00
CA GLN A 343 -0.19 42.71 16.20
C GLN A 343 1.27 43.08 15.87
N GLY A 344 1.51 44.29 15.34
CA GLY A 344 2.84 44.67 14.84
C GLY A 344 3.29 43.75 13.69
N THR A 345 4.58 43.39 13.64
CA THR A 345 5.13 42.55 12.56
C THR A 345 5.58 41.15 13.01
N ALA A 346 5.58 40.86 14.31
CA ALA A 346 6.09 39.59 14.83
C ALA A 346 5.24 38.39 14.39
N TRP A 347 3.92 38.59 14.27
CA TRP A 347 2.94 37.56 13.90
C TRP A 347 3.13 36.97 12.50
N GLN A 348 3.84 37.69 11.62
CA GLN A 348 4.10 37.27 10.24
C GLN A 348 5.12 36.13 10.16
N ALA A 349 5.97 35.99 11.19
CA ALA A 349 7.04 34.99 11.21
C ALA A 349 6.50 33.58 11.52
N ALA A 350 7.18 32.56 10.99
CA ALA A 350 6.87 31.16 11.29
C ALA A 350 6.97 30.84 12.79
N SER A 351 7.90 31.50 13.51
CA SER A 351 8.14 31.27 14.94
C SER A 351 7.14 31.94 15.90
N PHE A 352 6.10 32.61 15.40
CA PHE A 352 5.10 33.25 16.27
C PHE A 352 4.10 32.23 16.80
N ASP A 353 3.82 32.31 18.09
CA ASP A 353 2.83 31.48 18.79
C ASP A 353 1.45 32.15 18.71
N ASP A 354 0.55 31.55 17.93
CA ASP A 354 -0.85 31.94 17.79
C ASP A 354 -1.81 30.97 18.48
N SER A 355 -1.35 30.13 19.40
CA SER A 355 -2.19 29.17 20.13
C SER A 355 -3.37 29.81 20.89
N SER A 356 -3.30 31.12 21.15
CA SER A 356 -4.38 31.89 21.77
C SER A 356 -5.40 32.46 20.78
N TRP A 357 -5.17 32.32 19.46
CA TRP A 357 -6.07 32.81 18.42
C TRP A 357 -7.25 31.84 18.24
N SER A 358 -8.34 32.33 17.68
CA SER A 358 -9.48 31.45 17.35
C SER A 358 -9.17 30.69 16.07
N THR A 359 -9.80 29.53 15.84
CA THR A 359 -9.58 28.72 14.63
C THR A 359 -10.90 28.41 13.94
N GLY A 360 -10.91 28.41 12.60
CA GLY A 360 -12.08 27.97 11.84
C GLY A 360 -11.81 27.77 10.35
N PRO A 361 -12.60 26.94 9.65
CA PRO A 361 -12.49 26.75 8.20
C PRO A 361 -12.80 28.06 7.46
N ALA A 362 -12.02 28.36 6.42
CA ALA A 362 -12.41 29.32 5.42
C ALA A 362 -13.66 28.81 4.66
N GLU A 363 -14.51 29.65 4.11
CA GLU A 363 -14.42 31.11 4.06
C GLU A 363 -14.71 31.78 5.40
N LEU A 364 -13.82 32.70 5.80
CA LEU A 364 -13.97 33.49 7.03
C LEU A 364 -14.52 34.87 6.70
N GLY A 365 -15.59 35.27 7.37
CA GLY A 365 -16.22 36.56 7.06
C GLY A 365 -17.48 36.88 7.84
N PHE A 366 -18.23 37.86 7.35
CA PHE A 366 -19.59 38.11 7.82
C PHE A 366 -20.48 38.74 6.73
N THR A 367 -21.77 38.38 6.79
CA THR A 367 -22.95 38.96 6.10
C THR A 367 -23.25 38.50 4.67
N GLU A 368 -22.41 37.70 4.03
CA GLU A 368 -22.58 37.21 2.66
C GLU A 368 -23.40 35.90 2.62
N GLY A 369 -23.30 35.09 3.67
CA GLY A 369 -24.12 33.89 3.89
C GLY A 369 -23.54 32.60 3.31
N ASP A 370 -22.33 32.67 2.74
CA ASP A 370 -21.50 31.55 2.30
C ASP A 370 -20.32 31.26 3.25
N GLU A 371 -20.15 32.05 4.31
CA GLU A 371 -19.04 31.90 5.24
C GLU A 371 -19.16 30.62 6.08
N ALA A 372 -18.11 29.81 6.07
CA ALA A 372 -17.99 28.65 6.95
C ALA A 372 -17.69 29.08 8.40
N THR A 373 -16.91 30.16 8.57
CA THR A 373 -16.59 30.73 9.88
C THR A 373 -17.00 32.20 9.95
N LEU A 374 -17.92 32.51 10.87
CA LEU A 374 -18.33 33.88 11.15
C LEU A 374 -17.33 34.59 12.07
N ILE A 375 -16.82 35.75 11.65
CA ILE A 375 -15.89 36.58 12.44
C ILE A 375 -16.52 37.89 12.92
N GLN A 376 -15.90 38.55 13.90
CA GLN A 376 -16.42 39.78 14.51
C GLN A 376 -16.34 40.98 13.55
N SER A 377 -17.43 41.72 13.42
CA SER A 377 -17.44 42.97 12.65
C SER A 377 -16.84 44.14 13.45
N GLY A 378 -16.25 45.10 12.72
CA GLY A 378 -15.81 46.39 13.28
C GLY A 378 -14.30 46.56 13.47
N ALA A 379 -13.49 45.60 13.02
CA ALA A 379 -12.04 45.80 12.92
C ALA A 379 -11.67 46.50 11.59
N THR A 380 -10.57 47.25 11.59
CA THR A 380 -9.99 47.79 10.34
C THR A 380 -9.10 46.75 9.66
N THR A 381 -8.44 45.91 10.47
CA THR A 381 -7.54 44.85 10.02
C THR A 381 -7.91 43.54 10.69
N TYR A 382 -7.92 42.48 9.91
CA TYR A 382 -8.12 41.10 10.34
C TYR A 382 -6.85 40.30 10.04
N TYR A 383 -6.44 39.43 10.97
CA TYR A 383 -5.21 38.63 10.82
C TYR A 383 -5.55 37.16 10.73
N PHE A 384 -4.87 36.46 9.81
CA PHE A 384 -5.04 35.04 9.56
C PHE A 384 -3.68 34.36 9.46
N ARG A 385 -3.55 33.17 10.03
CA ARG A 385 -2.36 32.32 9.94
C ARG A 385 -2.75 30.88 9.65
N HIS A 386 -2.00 30.24 8.77
CA HIS A 386 -2.11 28.82 8.49
C HIS A 386 -0.71 28.22 8.43
N SER A 387 -0.46 27.24 9.30
CA SER A 387 0.78 26.46 9.28
C SER A 387 0.62 25.25 8.36
N PHE A 388 1.66 24.94 7.61
CA PHE A 388 1.70 23.78 6.72
C PHE A 388 3.14 23.27 6.58
N SER A 389 3.28 21.97 6.36
CA SER A 389 4.56 21.34 6.08
C SER A 389 4.71 21.03 4.59
N VAL A 390 5.95 21.05 4.11
CA VAL A 390 6.29 20.63 2.75
C VAL A 390 7.47 19.68 2.85
N ALA A 391 7.22 18.40 2.63
CA ALA A 391 8.23 17.35 2.80
C ALA A 391 9.40 17.50 1.82
N ASP A 392 9.11 17.81 0.55
CA ASP A 392 10.11 17.98 -0.52
C ASP A 392 9.83 19.26 -1.32
N LEU A 393 10.88 20.04 -1.58
CA LEU A 393 10.84 21.26 -2.41
C LEU A 393 11.43 21.07 -3.81
N GLY A 394 12.09 19.93 -4.06
CA GLY A 394 12.91 19.68 -5.23
C GLY A 394 12.15 19.65 -6.55
N ASP A 395 10.89 19.24 -6.51
CA ASP A 395 10.00 19.20 -7.67
C ASP A 395 9.25 20.53 -7.90
N ILE A 396 9.29 21.48 -6.94
CA ILE A 396 8.57 22.74 -7.02
C ILE A 396 9.30 23.72 -7.94
N SER A 397 8.74 23.96 -9.11
CA SER A 397 9.26 24.89 -10.12
C SER A 397 8.68 26.31 -10.00
N ALA A 398 7.49 26.46 -9.41
CA ALA A 398 6.85 27.75 -9.14
C ALA A 398 5.86 27.64 -7.98
N LEU A 399 5.48 28.78 -7.39
CA LEU A 399 4.47 28.85 -6.33
C LEU A 399 3.47 29.96 -6.65
N THR A 400 2.18 29.70 -6.45
CA THR A 400 1.10 30.67 -6.66
C THR A 400 0.19 30.69 -5.45
N VAL A 401 -0.08 31.87 -4.89
CA VAL A 401 -1.16 32.07 -3.92
C VAL A 401 -2.38 32.63 -4.63
N ASN A 402 -3.49 31.93 -4.53
CA ASN A 402 -4.81 32.39 -4.96
C ASN A 402 -5.50 32.99 -3.74
N LEU A 403 -5.67 34.31 -3.73
CA LEU A 403 -6.23 35.04 -2.58
C LEU A 403 -7.66 35.51 -2.87
N LYS A 404 -8.60 35.09 -2.03
CA LYS A 404 -9.96 35.65 -1.93
C LYS A 404 -9.95 36.66 -0.77
N ARG A 405 -10.29 37.91 -1.04
CA ARG A 405 -10.28 38.97 -0.03
C ARG A 405 -11.29 40.06 -0.38
N ASP A 406 -11.90 40.64 0.65
CA ASP A 406 -12.64 41.90 0.56
C ASP A 406 -11.70 43.12 0.79
N ASP A 407 -11.81 44.13 -0.07
CA ASP A 407 -11.04 45.39 -0.06
C ASP A 407 -9.51 45.35 -0.31
N GLY A 408 -8.69 44.92 0.66
CA GLY A 408 -7.23 45.05 0.63
C GLY A 408 -6.53 43.96 1.44
N ALA A 409 -5.39 43.44 0.99
CA ALA A 409 -4.68 42.40 1.72
C ALA A 409 -3.16 42.36 1.46
N ILE A 410 -2.40 41.87 2.44
CA ILE A 410 -0.98 41.53 2.31
C ILE A 410 -0.79 40.09 2.77
N VAL A 411 -0.05 39.32 1.98
CA VAL A 411 0.29 37.92 2.26
C VAL A 411 1.78 37.83 2.54
N TYR A 412 2.12 37.10 3.60
CA TYR A 412 3.47 36.80 4.03
C TYR A 412 3.69 35.29 4.02
N LEU A 413 4.82 34.85 3.47
CA LEU A 413 5.32 33.48 3.61
C LEU A 413 6.54 33.53 4.53
N ASN A 414 6.47 32.87 5.68
CA ASN A 414 7.57 32.79 6.65
C ASN A 414 8.13 34.17 7.05
N GLY A 415 7.26 35.18 7.16
CA GLY A 415 7.62 36.55 7.51
C GLY A 415 8.09 37.43 6.34
N THR A 416 8.17 36.90 5.12
CA THR A 416 8.49 37.67 3.91
C THR A 416 7.21 38.03 3.17
N GLU A 417 7.00 39.31 2.85
CA GLU A 417 5.87 39.75 2.02
C GLU A 417 5.99 39.16 0.61
N VAL A 418 4.98 38.41 0.18
CA VAL A 418 4.97 37.71 -1.12
C VAL A 418 3.85 38.20 -2.05
N ALA A 419 2.77 38.76 -1.50
CA ALA A 419 1.72 39.37 -2.28
C ALA A 419 1.12 40.58 -1.54
N ARG A 420 0.67 41.56 -2.31
CA ARG A 420 -0.04 42.74 -1.83
C ARG A 420 -1.04 43.16 -2.88
N ASP A 421 -2.28 43.35 -2.46
CA ASP A 421 -3.33 43.87 -3.33
C ASP A 421 -4.26 44.84 -2.61
N GLY A 422 -4.78 45.83 -3.33
CA GLY A 422 -5.67 46.84 -2.77
C GLY A 422 -5.05 47.81 -1.76
N LEU A 423 -3.75 47.70 -1.46
CA LEU A 423 -3.05 48.54 -0.46
C LEU A 423 -1.91 49.38 -1.06
N ALA A 424 -1.59 50.49 -0.40
CA ALA A 424 -0.49 51.36 -0.82
C ALA A 424 0.88 50.68 -0.66
N ALA A 425 1.85 51.10 -1.47
CA ALA A 425 3.24 50.67 -1.32
C ALA A 425 3.89 51.32 -0.08
N GLY A 426 4.74 50.56 0.62
CA GLY A 426 5.44 51.00 1.83
C GLY A 426 4.92 50.30 3.08
N THR A 427 5.36 50.78 4.24
CA THR A 427 4.92 50.23 5.53
C THR A 427 3.44 50.51 5.76
N ILE A 428 2.68 49.45 6.04
CA ILE A 428 1.26 49.48 6.43
C ILE A 428 1.19 49.10 7.92
N GLY A 429 0.32 49.78 8.67
CA GLY A 429 -0.03 49.41 10.03
C GLY A 429 -1.51 49.06 10.17
N ALA A 430 -1.88 48.49 11.32
CA ALA A 430 -3.22 47.96 11.61
C ALA A 430 -4.39 48.96 11.46
N GLY A 431 -4.12 50.26 11.38
CA GLY A 431 -5.12 51.31 11.21
C GLY A 431 -5.17 51.93 9.82
N ASP A 432 -4.32 51.49 8.89
CA ASP A 432 -4.34 51.95 7.51
C ASP A 432 -5.45 51.25 6.73
N TYR A 433 -6.14 52.01 5.88
CA TYR A 433 -7.25 51.51 5.08
C TYR A 433 -6.79 51.00 3.73
N ALA A 434 -7.52 50.02 3.19
CA ALA A 434 -7.42 49.67 1.79
C ALA A 434 -7.70 50.88 0.88
N SER A 435 -7.00 50.91 -0.24
CA SER A 435 -7.10 51.94 -1.26
C SER A 435 -8.09 51.59 -2.37
N ASN A 436 -8.56 50.34 -2.41
CA ASN A 436 -9.55 49.83 -3.36
C ASN A 436 -10.72 49.17 -2.62
N ALA A 437 -11.94 49.44 -3.09
CA ALA A 437 -13.20 48.91 -2.55
C ALA A 437 -14.00 48.11 -3.60
N SER A 438 -13.34 47.70 -4.69
CA SER A 438 -14.03 47.22 -5.89
C SER A 438 -14.30 45.71 -5.90
N ASP A 439 -13.65 44.97 -5.00
CA ASP A 439 -13.77 43.52 -4.91
C ASP A 439 -14.48 43.19 -3.61
N ASP A 440 -15.65 42.56 -3.71
CA ASP A 440 -16.58 42.25 -2.63
C ASP A 440 -16.38 40.82 -2.14
N GLY A 441 -15.12 40.42 -2.02
CA GLY A 441 -14.76 39.08 -1.58
C GLY A 441 -14.95 37.99 -2.64
N ASN A 442 -15.82 38.10 -3.64
CA ASN A 442 -16.28 36.94 -4.42
C ASN A 442 -15.27 36.18 -5.29
N ASN A 443 -14.08 36.73 -5.59
CA ASN A 443 -13.15 36.13 -6.55
C ASN A 443 -11.76 35.87 -5.97
N PHE A 444 -11.13 34.79 -6.43
CA PHE A 444 -9.72 34.51 -6.16
C PHE A 444 -8.80 35.25 -7.14
N HIS A 445 -7.73 35.84 -6.60
CA HIS A 445 -6.70 36.56 -7.36
C HIS A 445 -5.36 35.85 -7.24
N PRO A 446 -4.73 35.43 -8.35
CA PRO A 446 -3.45 34.72 -8.32
C PRO A 446 -2.25 35.68 -8.18
N PHE A 447 -1.30 35.32 -7.32
CA PHE A 447 0.00 35.99 -7.18
C PHE A 447 1.13 34.96 -7.22
N THR A 448 2.16 35.22 -8.03
CA THR A 448 3.37 34.39 -8.05
C THR A 448 4.20 34.65 -6.79
N VAL A 449 4.62 33.57 -6.15
CA VAL A 449 5.44 33.57 -4.94
C VAL A 449 6.81 32.95 -5.26
N ASP A 450 7.86 33.46 -4.61
CA ASP A 450 9.20 32.88 -4.69
C ASP A 450 9.26 31.57 -3.88
N ALA A 451 9.38 30.44 -4.58
CA ALA A 451 9.43 29.12 -3.97
C ALA A 451 10.65 28.92 -3.04
N SER A 452 11.72 29.70 -3.19
CA SER A 452 12.90 29.62 -2.32
C SER A 452 12.65 30.10 -0.88
N LEU A 453 11.47 30.69 -0.62
CA LEU A 453 11.02 31.08 0.72
C LEU A 453 10.39 29.93 1.51
N LEU A 454 10.06 28.81 0.85
CA LEU A 454 9.59 27.61 1.54
C LEU A 454 10.72 27.02 2.38
N LEU A 455 10.36 26.58 3.58
CA LEU A 455 11.18 25.78 4.44
C LEU A 455 10.88 24.32 4.11
N ALA A 456 11.92 23.56 3.76
CA ALA A 456 11.79 22.12 3.62
C ALA A 456 11.54 21.54 5.02
N GLY A 457 10.35 20.97 5.20
CA GLY A 457 9.96 20.31 6.42
C GLY A 457 10.44 18.88 6.40
N ASP A 458 11.70 18.64 6.74
CA ASP A 458 12.13 17.28 7.03
C ASP A 458 11.51 16.85 8.34
N ALA A 459 10.64 15.83 8.32
CA ALA A 459 10.23 15.09 9.51
C ALA A 459 11.39 14.20 10.00
N THR A 460 12.60 14.75 10.17
CA THR A 460 13.74 13.96 10.68
C THR A 460 13.51 13.70 12.17
N PRO A 461 13.30 12.44 12.59
CA PRO A 461 13.19 12.11 14.01
C PRO A 461 14.58 12.26 14.63
N THR A 462 14.82 13.38 15.29
CA THR A 462 16.00 13.58 16.13
C THR A 462 15.75 12.98 17.50
N THR A 463 16.74 12.36 18.11
CA THR A 463 16.62 11.84 19.48
C THR A 463 17.30 12.79 20.46
N GLU A 464 16.58 13.13 21.52
CA GLU A 464 17.09 13.88 22.66
C GLU A 464 17.08 12.96 23.89
N ALA A 465 18.24 12.75 24.52
CA ALA A 465 18.27 12.11 25.83
C ALA A 465 17.74 13.10 26.89
N LEU A 466 16.45 13.00 27.20
CA LEU A 466 15.80 13.75 28.28
C LEU A 466 16.36 13.36 29.65
N ILE A 467 16.75 12.10 29.80
CA ILE A 467 17.53 11.59 30.92
C ILE A 467 18.65 10.75 30.34
N ALA A 468 19.89 11.25 30.44
CA ALA A 468 21.05 10.54 29.95
C ALA A 468 21.30 9.25 30.75
N ARG A 469 21.88 8.25 30.11
CA ARG A 469 22.38 7.05 30.79
C ARG A 469 23.33 7.45 31.93
N LYS A 470 23.29 6.70 33.03
CA LYS A 470 24.05 7.00 34.26
C LYS A 470 23.71 8.32 34.96
N ALA A 471 22.54 8.90 34.68
CA ALA A 471 22.02 10.02 35.45
C ALA A 471 21.80 9.65 36.94
N ASP A 472 21.74 10.65 37.81
CA ASP A 472 21.40 10.47 39.22
C ASP A 472 19.88 10.25 39.39
N TRP A 473 19.47 9.20 40.09
CA TRP A 473 18.07 8.92 40.40
C TRP A 473 17.81 9.01 41.89
N SER A 474 16.64 9.54 42.27
CA SER A 474 16.08 9.34 43.60
C SER A 474 15.59 7.90 43.69
N TYR A 475 15.97 7.16 44.72
CA TYR A 475 15.59 5.75 44.88
C TYR A 475 15.18 5.40 46.31
N LEU A 476 14.29 4.42 46.42
CA LEU A 476 13.86 3.80 47.67
C LEU A 476 13.94 2.28 47.55
N ASP A 477 14.78 1.69 48.40
CA ASP A 477 15.17 0.28 48.40
C ASP A 477 14.91 -0.40 49.76
N ASP A 478 13.92 0.06 50.53
CA ASP A 478 13.64 -0.45 51.88
C ASP A 478 12.48 -1.48 51.95
N GLY A 479 11.86 -1.77 50.80
CA GLY A 479 10.75 -2.70 50.64
C GLY A 479 9.42 -2.21 51.22
N SER A 480 9.26 -0.92 51.50
CA SER A 480 8.02 -0.34 52.02
C SER A 480 6.99 -0.04 50.93
N ASP A 481 5.70 -0.28 51.20
CA ASP A 481 4.58 0.01 50.29
C ASP A 481 4.35 1.52 50.15
N GLN A 482 4.60 2.07 48.96
CA GLN A 482 4.40 3.49 48.66
C GLN A 482 2.98 3.83 48.18
N GLY A 483 2.10 2.84 48.02
CA GLY A 483 0.80 3.02 47.38
C GLY A 483 0.92 3.57 45.95
N THR A 484 -0.05 4.37 45.51
CA THR A 484 -0.07 4.96 44.15
C THR A 484 0.31 6.44 44.12
N GLY A 485 0.52 7.08 45.27
CA GLY A 485 0.72 8.53 45.35
C GLY A 485 2.13 9.00 44.99
N TRP A 486 3.11 8.10 45.02
CA TRP A 486 4.53 8.43 44.80
C TRP A 486 4.90 8.70 43.34
N THR A 487 4.05 8.26 42.41
CA THR A 487 4.22 8.46 40.97
C THR A 487 3.81 9.87 40.54
N ALA A 488 3.07 10.61 41.37
CA ALA A 488 2.62 11.96 41.08
C ALA A 488 3.79 12.95 40.94
N SER A 489 3.61 13.95 40.08
CA SER A 489 4.62 14.98 39.81
C SER A 489 4.94 15.84 41.05
N ASP A 490 3.97 16.02 41.95
CA ASP A 490 4.11 16.83 43.18
C ASP A 490 4.52 16.03 44.43
N PHE A 491 4.87 14.74 44.28
CA PHE A 491 5.34 13.92 45.39
C PHE A 491 6.71 14.39 45.92
N ASP A 492 6.81 14.51 47.25
CA ASP A 492 8.03 14.90 47.97
C ASP A 492 8.91 13.66 48.26
N ASP A 493 9.91 13.44 47.41
CA ASP A 493 10.92 12.39 47.56
C ASP A 493 12.20 12.88 48.26
N SER A 494 12.20 14.04 48.92
CA SER A 494 13.40 14.56 49.60
C SER A 494 13.94 13.66 50.72
N GLY A 495 13.16 12.66 51.15
CA GLY A 495 13.56 11.61 52.08
C GLY A 495 14.18 10.37 51.43
N TRP A 496 14.21 10.28 50.11
CA TRP A 496 14.77 9.16 49.35
C TRP A 496 16.28 9.32 49.19
N SER A 497 16.97 8.20 48.96
CA SER A 497 18.40 8.23 48.65
C SER A 497 18.60 8.68 47.20
N THR A 498 19.80 9.15 46.86
CA THR A 498 20.14 9.53 45.48
C THR A 498 21.43 8.85 45.04
N GLY A 499 21.51 8.44 43.78
CA GLY A 499 22.70 7.81 43.22
C GLY A 499 22.65 7.67 41.71
N ALA A 500 23.82 7.65 41.08
CA ALA A 500 23.95 7.47 39.63
C ALA A 500 23.55 6.05 39.23
N ALA A 501 22.74 5.92 38.18
CA ALA A 501 22.54 4.66 37.49
C ALA A 501 23.87 4.17 36.89
N GLU A 502 24.14 2.89 36.72
CA GLU A 502 23.36 1.70 37.04
C GLU A 502 23.15 1.51 38.55
N LEU A 503 21.89 1.35 38.98
CA LEU A 503 21.52 1.05 40.36
C LEU A 503 21.22 -0.44 40.49
N GLY A 504 21.94 -1.14 41.36
CA GLY A 504 21.80 -2.59 41.44
C GLY A 504 22.59 -3.26 42.55
N PHE A 505 22.68 -4.58 42.52
CA PHE A 505 23.62 -5.34 43.34
C PHE A 505 24.03 -6.66 42.68
N THR A 506 25.31 -7.02 42.93
CA THR A 506 25.97 -8.34 42.70
C THR A 506 26.71 -8.54 41.36
N GLU A 507 26.59 -7.63 40.39
CA GLU A 507 27.16 -7.77 39.03
C GLU A 507 28.55 -7.11 38.89
N GLY A 508 28.82 -6.06 39.68
CA GLY A 508 30.15 -5.43 39.80
C GLY A 508 30.41 -4.26 38.83
N ASP A 509 29.43 -3.88 38.04
CA ASP A 509 29.36 -2.70 37.16
C ASP A 509 28.45 -1.59 37.69
N GLU A 510 27.78 -1.79 38.84
CA GLU A 510 26.84 -0.84 39.41
C GLU A 510 27.55 0.43 39.88
N ASN A 511 27.05 1.60 39.44
CA ASN A 511 27.53 2.88 39.95
C ASN A 511 26.95 3.18 41.34
N THR A 512 25.73 2.68 41.61
CA THR A 512 25.08 2.78 42.92
C THR A 512 24.63 1.40 43.40
N VAL A 513 25.20 0.95 44.51
CA VAL A 513 24.80 -0.31 45.14
C VAL A 513 23.55 -0.11 46.00
N ILE A 514 22.48 -0.86 45.73
CA ILE A 514 21.22 -0.82 46.50
C ILE A 514 21.01 -2.09 47.35
N THR A 515 20.05 -2.03 48.27
CA THR A 515 19.83 -3.07 49.29
C THR A 515 19.06 -4.25 48.73
N SER A 516 19.65 -5.44 48.76
CA SER A 516 19.00 -6.69 48.32
C SER A 516 17.85 -7.15 49.22
N GLY A 517 16.92 -7.95 48.68
CA GLY A 517 15.93 -8.73 49.46
C GLY A 517 14.50 -8.20 49.38
N HIS A 518 14.20 -7.41 48.34
CA HIS A 518 12.90 -6.80 48.11
C HIS A 518 12.30 -7.26 46.78
N VAL A 519 10.96 -7.33 46.73
CA VAL A 519 10.24 -7.59 45.48
C VAL A 519 10.20 -6.33 44.62
N THR A 520 9.99 -5.16 45.23
CA THR A 520 9.85 -3.89 44.50
C THR A 520 10.89 -2.88 44.93
N TYR A 521 11.47 -2.20 43.94
CA TYR A 521 12.36 -1.05 44.08
C TYR A 521 11.75 0.15 43.37
N TYR A 522 11.85 1.33 43.97
CA TYR A 522 11.25 2.55 43.42
C TYR A 522 12.30 3.56 43.00
N PHE A 523 12.12 4.16 41.83
CA PHE A 523 13.01 5.14 41.24
C PHE A 523 12.23 6.35 40.74
N ARG A 524 12.76 7.56 40.94
CA ARG A 524 12.19 8.83 40.43
C ARG A 524 13.29 9.71 39.84
N HIS A 525 12.95 10.41 38.76
CA HIS A 525 13.81 11.42 38.16
C HIS A 525 12.97 12.58 37.60
N THR A 526 13.46 13.79 37.78
CA THR A 526 12.85 15.01 37.23
C THR A 526 13.62 15.47 36.00
N PHE A 527 12.90 15.76 34.92
CA PHE A 527 13.49 16.32 33.69
C PHE A 527 12.62 17.47 33.18
N THR A 528 13.19 18.32 32.33
CA THR A 528 12.47 19.47 31.76
C THR A 528 12.40 19.38 30.26
N VAL A 529 11.22 19.65 29.71
CA VAL A 529 10.97 19.73 28.27
C VAL A 529 10.52 21.14 27.94
N ALA A 530 11.24 21.85 27.07
CA ALA A 530 10.91 23.23 26.73
C ALA A 530 9.62 23.34 25.91
N ASP A 531 9.48 22.45 24.93
CA ASP A 531 8.35 22.31 24.04
C ASP A 531 8.11 20.84 23.75
N ILE A 532 6.84 20.44 23.73
CA ILE A 532 6.37 19.07 23.49
C ILE A 532 5.73 18.90 22.11
N SER A 533 5.50 19.99 21.35
CA SER A 533 4.76 19.94 20.09
C SER A 533 5.47 19.11 19.02
N ASP A 534 6.79 18.98 19.12
CA ASP A 534 7.64 18.22 18.23
C ASP A 534 7.98 16.82 18.75
N ILE A 535 7.59 16.45 19.99
CA ILE A 535 7.86 15.11 20.54
C ILE A 535 6.83 14.11 20.00
N THR A 536 7.30 13.18 19.18
CA THR A 536 6.46 12.18 18.50
C THR A 536 6.49 10.82 19.18
N ALA A 537 7.54 10.52 19.94
CA ALA A 537 7.62 9.33 20.76
C ALA A 537 8.50 9.56 21.99
N LEU A 538 8.22 8.81 23.06
CA LEU A 538 9.13 8.63 24.18
C LEU A 538 9.56 7.17 24.25
N CYS A 539 10.83 6.94 24.52
CA CYS A 539 11.36 5.62 24.75
C CYS A 539 12.15 5.61 26.06
N MET A 540 11.87 4.64 26.92
CA MET A 540 12.81 4.28 27.98
C MET A 540 13.65 3.10 27.51
N LYS A 541 14.94 3.32 27.33
CA LYS A 541 15.92 2.26 27.16
C LYS A 541 16.48 1.92 28.52
N THR A 542 16.32 0.70 29.00
CA THR A 542 16.88 0.31 30.30
C THR A 542 17.38 -1.10 30.29
N GLN A 543 18.54 -1.32 30.90
CA GLN A 543 18.84 -2.62 31.48
C GLN A 543 18.03 -2.74 32.75
N ARG A 544 17.33 -3.86 32.88
CA ARG A 544 16.52 -4.14 34.05
C ARG A 544 16.52 -5.63 34.33
N ASP A 545 16.71 -5.98 35.59
CA ASP A 545 16.42 -7.34 36.02
C ASP A 545 14.91 -7.53 36.18
N ASP A 546 14.42 -8.71 35.83
CA ASP A 546 13.03 -9.12 35.99
C ASP A 546 11.97 -8.24 35.29
N GLY A 547 11.16 -7.41 35.95
CA GLY A 547 10.08 -6.65 35.29
C GLY A 547 9.95 -5.24 35.81
N CYS A 548 9.50 -4.28 35.00
CA CYS A 548 9.28 -2.91 35.44
C CYS A 548 7.94 -2.32 34.96
N VAL A 549 7.46 -1.32 35.70
CA VAL A 549 6.30 -0.48 35.36
C VAL A 549 6.75 0.98 35.39
N ILE A 550 6.42 1.72 34.33
CA ILE A 550 6.89 3.09 34.07
C ILE A 550 5.70 4.04 34.15
N HIS A 551 5.85 5.09 34.93
CA HIS A 551 4.87 6.16 35.10
C HIS A 551 5.46 7.50 34.69
N LEU A 552 4.64 8.32 34.02
CA LEU A 552 4.94 9.70 33.65
C LEU A 552 3.91 10.62 34.30
N ASN A 553 4.38 11.52 35.18
CA ASN A 553 3.54 12.48 35.90
C ASN A 553 2.31 11.87 36.60
N GLY A 554 2.43 10.63 37.10
CA GLY A 554 1.38 9.91 37.81
C GLY A 554 0.54 8.96 36.94
N THR A 555 0.67 9.02 35.62
CA THR A 555 0.00 8.10 34.68
C THR A 555 0.90 6.92 34.37
N GLU A 556 0.39 5.70 34.44
CA GLU A 556 1.12 4.52 33.95
C GLU A 556 1.15 4.53 32.41
N VAL A 557 2.35 4.49 31.83
CA VAL A 557 2.58 4.75 30.39
C VAL A 557 3.27 3.60 29.67
N ALA A 558 3.88 2.67 30.41
CA ALA A 558 4.43 1.43 29.88
C ALA A 558 4.68 0.41 31.01
N ARG A 559 4.66 -0.88 30.68
CA ARG A 559 5.12 -1.96 31.57
C ARG A 559 5.76 -3.09 30.78
N SER A 560 6.55 -3.91 31.46
CA SER A 560 7.17 -5.09 30.85
C SER A 560 6.14 -6.17 30.54
N LEU A 561 6.34 -6.92 29.44
CA LEU A 561 5.45 -8.01 29.03
C LEU A 561 5.33 -9.12 30.08
N ASN A 562 6.36 -9.31 30.92
CA ASN A 562 6.35 -10.24 32.04
C ASN A 562 5.70 -9.66 33.30
N MET A 563 5.13 -8.46 33.24
CA MET A 563 4.19 -7.95 34.24
C MET A 563 2.77 -8.27 33.78
N GLY A 564 1.99 -8.93 34.63
CA GLY A 564 0.63 -9.36 34.28
C GLY A 564 -0.35 -8.21 34.05
N ASP A 565 -1.43 -8.51 33.32
CA ASP A 565 -2.56 -7.59 33.14
C ASP A 565 -3.28 -7.33 34.48
N GLY A 566 -3.61 -6.07 34.74
CA GLY A 566 -4.37 -5.65 35.91
C GLY A 566 -3.59 -4.77 36.89
N VAL A 567 -4.14 -4.63 38.10
CA VAL A 567 -3.62 -3.73 39.14
C VAL A 567 -2.29 -4.27 39.68
N ILE A 568 -1.22 -3.49 39.54
CA ILE A 568 0.08 -3.76 40.12
C ILE A 568 0.14 -3.23 41.56
N THR A 569 0.80 -3.98 42.42
CA THR A 569 1.05 -3.63 43.83
C THR A 569 2.50 -3.93 44.16
N TYR A 570 3.05 -3.36 45.23
CA TYR A 570 4.43 -3.64 45.68
C TYR A 570 4.74 -5.13 45.99
N ALA A 571 3.70 -5.97 46.08
CA ALA A 571 3.83 -7.41 46.31
C ALA A 571 3.68 -8.23 45.03
N THR A 572 3.35 -7.60 43.90
CA THR A 572 3.24 -8.26 42.61
C THR A 572 4.63 -8.65 42.14
N THR A 573 4.82 -9.92 41.76
CA THR A 573 6.05 -10.41 41.16
C THR A 573 5.94 -10.37 39.65
N SER A 574 7.06 -10.16 38.96
CA SER A 574 7.18 -10.37 37.52
C SER A 574 7.28 -11.87 37.18
N GLY A 575 7.06 -12.24 35.92
CA GLY A 575 7.45 -13.54 35.37
C GLY A 575 8.94 -13.59 35.01
N ASP A 576 9.51 -14.78 34.84
CA ASP A 576 10.93 -14.99 34.51
C ASP A 576 11.37 -14.11 33.31
N ALA A 577 12.41 -13.30 33.49
CA ALA A 577 13.03 -12.52 32.42
C ALA A 577 14.10 -13.32 31.65
N GLY A 578 14.39 -12.87 30.42
CA GLY A 578 15.57 -13.32 29.65
C GLY A 578 16.89 -12.80 30.25
N SER A 579 17.99 -12.85 29.48
CA SER A 579 19.33 -12.49 29.99
C SER A 579 19.39 -11.09 30.63
N GLU A 580 20.00 -11.00 31.81
CA GLU A 580 20.25 -9.77 32.62
C GLU A 580 21.07 -8.70 31.88
N SER A 581 21.84 -9.09 30.85
CA SER A 581 22.63 -8.15 30.01
C SER A 581 21.82 -7.44 28.91
N THR A 582 20.53 -7.79 28.77
CA THR A 582 19.68 -7.30 27.68
C THR A 582 19.22 -5.87 27.97
N SER A 583 19.46 -4.96 27.03
CA SER A 583 18.83 -3.65 27.04
C SER A 583 17.41 -3.79 26.51
N TYR A 584 16.42 -3.42 27.31
CA TYR A 584 15.02 -3.37 26.90
C TYR A 584 14.66 -1.96 26.45
N MET A 585 13.76 -1.87 25.47
CA MET A 585 13.18 -0.61 25.00
C MET A 585 11.69 -0.65 25.29
N TYR A 586 11.21 0.40 25.94
CA TYR A 586 9.80 0.58 26.26
C TYR A 586 9.28 1.78 25.47
N ASP A 587 8.29 1.55 24.63
CA ASP A 587 7.50 2.62 24.04
C ASP A 587 6.68 3.25 25.16
N VAL A 588 6.98 4.50 25.48
CA VAL A 588 6.37 5.24 26.57
C VAL A 588 5.30 6.14 25.97
N ALA A 589 4.05 5.92 26.37
CA ALA A 589 2.94 6.77 25.94
C ALA A 589 3.20 8.24 26.31
N LEU A 590 2.79 9.16 25.43
CA LEU A 590 2.91 10.61 25.65
C LEU A 590 1.92 11.13 26.70
N ASP A 591 0.95 10.30 27.12
CA ASP A 591 -0.05 10.63 28.11
C ASP A 591 0.58 11.16 29.41
N GLY A 592 0.28 12.41 29.72
CA GLY A 592 0.77 13.08 30.92
C GLY A 592 2.08 13.86 30.74
N LEU A 593 2.75 13.80 29.59
CA LEU A 593 3.89 14.70 29.29
C LEU A 593 3.40 16.15 29.21
N VAL A 594 4.14 17.08 29.83
CA VAL A 594 3.83 18.51 29.79
C VAL A 594 5.04 19.35 29.37
N ALA A 595 4.79 20.50 28.74
CA ALA A 595 5.83 21.51 28.60
C ALA A 595 6.22 22.03 30.01
N GLY A 596 7.51 22.07 30.29
CA GLY A 596 8.08 22.39 31.59
C GLY A 596 8.63 21.16 32.33
N GLU A 597 8.45 21.13 33.64
CA GLU A 597 8.99 20.09 34.52
C GLU A 597 8.13 18.83 34.48
N ASN A 598 8.77 17.67 34.33
CA ASN A 598 8.16 16.35 34.29
C ASN A 598 8.87 15.41 35.27
N VAL A 599 8.14 14.40 35.74
CA VAL A 599 8.66 13.33 36.60
C VAL A 599 8.40 11.99 35.93
N VAL A 600 9.46 11.21 35.76
CA VAL A 600 9.35 9.77 35.48
C VAL A 600 9.55 8.99 36.77
N ALA A 601 8.66 8.03 37.01
CA ALA A 601 8.64 7.19 38.20
C ALA A 601 8.59 5.72 37.75
N VAL A 602 9.54 4.91 38.21
CA VAL A 602 9.68 3.51 37.78
C VAL A 602 9.68 2.60 38.99
N GLU A 603 8.88 1.54 38.94
CA GLU A 603 8.95 0.42 39.88
C GLU A 603 9.51 -0.82 39.18
N VAL A 604 10.58 -1.38 39.74
CA VAL A 604 11.18 -2.65 39.28
C VAL A 604 10.74 -3.75 40.22
N HIS A 605 10.14 -4.80 39.66
CA HIS A 605 9.56 -5.96 40.32
C HIS A 605 10.37 -7.22 40.01
N GLN A 606 10.94 -7.80 41.06
CA GLN A 606 11.62 -9.08 41.00
C GLN A 606 10.62 -10.24 40.90
N SER A 607 11.05 -11.33 40.28
CA SER A 607 10.37 -12.62 40.19
C SER A 607 10.19 -13.26 41.58
N SER A 608 11.08 -12.93 42.52
CA SER A 608 10.92 -13.24 43.94
C SER A 608 11.74 -12.32 44.84
N ALA A 609 11.34 -12.23 46.12
CA ALA A 609 12.11 -11.53 47.16
C ALA A 609 13.52 -12.14 47.43
N GLY A 610 13.79 -13.31 46.86
CA GLY A 610 15.08 -14.00 46.95
C GLY A 610 15.90 -13.92 45.67
N SER A 611 15.58 -13.01 44.73
CA SER A 611 16.38 -12.78 43.53
C SER A 611 17.84 -12.52 43.89
N SER A 612 18.74 -13.02 43.06
CA SER A 612 20.19 -12.95 43.28
C SER A 612 20.76 -11.55 43.09
N ASP A 613 20.04 -10.70 42.37
CA ASP A 613 20.49 -9.48 41.75
C ASP A 613 19.31 -8.54 41.51
N VAL A 614 19.64 -7.32 41.11
CA VAL A 614 18.77 -6.37 40.43
C VAL A 614 19.69 -5.40 39.68
N SER A 615 19.32 -5.02 38.46
CA SER A 615 19.95 -3.91 37.74
C SER A 615 18.88 -2.94 37.26
N PHE A 616 19.21 -1.66 37.23
CA PHE A 616 18.42 -0.60 36.63
C PHE A 616 19.35 0.49 36.09
N ASP A 617 19.53 0.50 34.76
CA ASP A 617 20.31 1.53 34.04
C ASP A 617 19.46 2.18 32.94
N PRO A 618 18.58 3.14 33.31
CA PRO A 618 17.67 3.78 32.38
C PRO A 618 18.33 4.95 31.63
N GLU A 619 17.89 5.09 30.39
CA GLU A 619 18.05 6.25 29.52
C GLU A 619 16.67 6.59 28.97
N PHE A 620 16.23 7.85 29.16
CA PHE A 620 14.92 8.32 28.71
C PHE A 620 15.11 9.23 27.50
N ILE A 621 14.56 8.82 26.37
CA ILE A 621 14.81 9.41 25.06
C ILE A 621 13.50 9.95 24.52
N ALA A 622 13.50 11.20 24.06
CA ALA A 622 12.44 11.74 23.23
C ALA A 622 12.86 11.64 21.76
N SER A 623 11.96 11.12 20.94
CA SER A 623 12.01 11.32 19.50
C SER A 623 11.29 12.62 19.19
N ARG A 624 11.99 13.55 18.56
CA ARG A 624 11.48 14.83 18.09
C ARG A 624 11.43 14.83 16.58
N THR A 625 10.27 15.09 16.01
CA THR A 625 10.12 15.34 14.59
C THR A 625 9.96 16.84 14.39
N ALA A 626 11.03 17.52 14.02
CA ALA A 626 10.98 18.95 13.73
C ALA A 626 10.56 19.16 12.28
N THR A 627 9.26 19.24 11.98
CA THR A 627 8.85 19.80 10.70
C THR A 627 9.26 21.28 10.69
N ALA A 628 10.04 21.70 9.69
CA ALA A 628 10.12 23.12 9.40
C ALA A 628 8.74 23.57 8.89
N GLU A 629 7.90 24.01 9.83
CA GLU A 629 6.57 24.51 9.53
C GLU A 629 6.68 25.81 8.72
N ASN A 630 6.06 25.80 7.55
CA ASN A 630 5.81 27.01 6.80
C ASN A 630 4.57 27.68 7.38
N VAL A 631 4.55 29.01 7.38
CA VAL A 631 3.37 29.79 7.75
C VAL A 631 3.01 30.71 6.61
N LEU A 632 1.76 30.58 6.16
CA LEU A 632 1.10 31.59 5.35
C LEU A 632 0.35 32.52 6.31
N ALA A 633 0.76 33.78 6.34
CA ALA A 633 0.18 34.81 7.20
C ALA A 633 -0.46 35.89 6.33
N VAL A 634 -1.69 36.28 6.64
CA VAL A 634 -2.45 37.26 5.84
C VAL A 634 -3.06 38.32 6.74
N GLU A 635 -2.92 39.58 6.33
CA GLU A 635 -3.69 40.68 6.91
C GLU A 635 -4.66 41.22 5.85
N VAL A 636 -5.94 41.31 6.22
CA VAL A 636 -7.00 41.89 5.38
C VAL A 636 -7.40 43.23 5.97
N HIS A 637 -7.31 44.27 5.16
CA HIS A 637 -7.60 45.66 5.49
C HIS A 637 -8.89 46.10 4.82
N GLN A 638 -9.78 46.67 5.62
CA GLN A 638 -11.03 47.24 5.17
C GLN A 638 -10.82 48.66 4.59
N VAL A 639 -11.73 49.16 3.75
CA VAL A 639 -11.73 50.57 3.29
C VAL A 639 -12.33 51.52 4.32
N SER A 640 -13.03 50.98 5.31
CA SER A 640 -13.55 51.74 6.45
C SER A 640 -13.78 50.86 7.68
N ALA A 641 -13.70 51.43 8.88
CA ALA A 641 -14.02 50.74 10.13
C ALA A 641 -15.52 50.39 10.30
N THR A 642 -16.36 50.72 9.32
CA THR A 642 -17.79 50.41 9.28
C THR A 642 -18.15 49.66 8.01
N SER A 643 -17.22 48.85 7.49
CA SER A 643 -17.53 48.00 6.34
C SER A 643 -18.73 47.12 6.62
N SER A 644 -19.48 46.83 5.56
CA SER A 644 -20.69 46.00 5.65
C SER A 644 -20.36 44.53 5.78
N ASP A 645 -19.17 44.14 5.35
CA ASP A 645 -18.73 42.81 4.98
C ASP A 645 -17.22 42.66 5.20
N VAL A 646 -16.78 41.39 5.26
CA VAL A 646 -15.41 40.96 5.00
C VAL A 646 -15.49 39.50 4.57
N SER A 647 -14.66 39.12 3.61
CA SER A 647 -14.47 37.72 3.20
C SER A 647 -12.98 37.45 3.03
N PHE A 648 -12.55 36.26 3.46
CA PHE A 648 -11.20 35.76 3.32
C PHE A 648 -11.16 34.24 3.07
N ASP A 649 -10.43 33.88 2.03
CA ASP A 649 -9.90 32.53 1.79
C ASP A 649 -8.57 32.64 1.04
N ALA A 650 -7.68 31.68 1.19
CA ALA A 650 -6.46 31.62 0.43
C ALA A 650 -6.06 30.18 0.13
N GLU A 651 -5.67 29.94 -1.12
CA GLU A 651 -5.13 28.67 -1.58
C GLU A 651 -3.70 28.89 -2.05
N LEU A 652 -2.79 27.99 -1.65
CA LEU A 652 -1.39 28.00 -2.07
C LEU A 652 -1.14 26.78 -2.94
N VAL A 653 -0.72 26.99 -4.19
CA VAL A 653 -0.51 25.93 -5.18
C VAL A 653 0.93 25.99 -5.69
N ALA A 654 1.67 24.90 -5.53
CA ALA A 654 2.97 24.68 -6.13
C ALA A 654 2.81 24.13 -7.56
N THR A 655 3.64 24.58 -8.50
CA THR A 655 3.79 23.94 -9.81
C THR A 655 4.89 22.91 -9.73
N THR A 656 4.57 21.65 -10.00
CA THR A 656 5.49 20.52 -9.86
C THR A 656 6.06 20.12 -11.22
N SER A 657 7.28 19.56 -11.25
CA SER A 657 7.88 19.02 -12.47
C SER A 657 7.38 17.61 -12.83
N GLY A 658 6.73 16.92 -11.90
CA GLY A 658 6.39 15.49 -12.05
C GLY A 658 7.60 14.55 -11.86
N THR A 659 8.73 15.08 -11.36
CA THR A 659 9.94 14.31 -11.07
C THR A 659 9.75 13.58 -9.75
N ASN A 660 10.12 12.29 -9.75
CA ASN A 660 10.17 11.45 -8.58
C ASN A 660 11.60 10.91 -8.39
N VAL A 661 11.95 10.59 -7.15
CA VAL A 661 13.21 9.94 -6.78
C VAL A 661 12.91 8.78 -5.85
N ILE A 662 13.42 7.61 -6.22
CA ILE A 662 13.62 6.50 -5.29
C ILE A 662 15.06 6.57 -4.79
N ALA A 663 15.22 6.56 -3.47
CA ALA A 663 16.49 6.70 -2.78
C ALA A 663 16.62 5.54 -1.78
N VAL A 664 17.74 4.82 -1.82
CA VAL A 664 17.95 3.61 -1.00
C VAL A 664 19.27 3.73 -0.25
N GLU A 665 19.23 3.46 1.05
CA GLU A 665 20.44 3.21 1.84
C GLU A 665 20.50 1.72 2.21
N VAL A 666 21.58 1.07 1.79
CA VAL A 666 21.87 -0.33 2.15
C VAL A 666 22.85 -0.31 3.31
N HIS A 667 22.53 -1.06 4.36
CA HIS A 667 23.26 -1.14 5.60
C HIS A 667 23.78 -2.54 5.83
N GLN A 668 25.08 -2.64 6.12
CA GLN A 668 25.70 -3.91 6.44
C GLN A 668 25.45 -4.29 7.90
N ASN A 669 25.45 -5.58 8.18
CA ASN A 669 25.37 -6.14 9.54
C ASN A 669 26.68 -5.94 10.34
N GLN A 670 27.79 -5.70 9.63
CA GLN A 670 29.15 -5.63 10.11
C GLN A 670 29.93 -4.66 9.24
N THR A 671 30.94 -4.01 9.83
CA THR A 671 31.75 -2.97 9.17
C THR A 671 32.72 -3.51 8.11
N ALA A 672 32.69 -4.80 7.81
CA ALA A 672 33.52 -5.48 6.82
C ALA A 672 32.76 -6.69 6.29
N SER A 673 31.67 -6.44 5.54
CA SER A 673 30.94 -7.50 4.84
C SER A 673 31.81 -8.12 3.75
N SER A 674 31.55 -9.38 3.42
CA SER A 674 32.21 -10.08 2.31
C SER A 674 31.68 -9.65 0.94
N ASP A 675 30.53 -9.01 0.93
CA ASP A 675 29.61 -8.84 -0.19
C ASP A 675 28.68 -7.64 0.07
N VAL A 676 28.13 -7.13 -1.03
CA VAL A 676 26.99 -6.21 -1.11
C VAL A 676 26.32 -6.54 -2.43
N SER A 677 25.00 -6.70 -2.44
CA SER A 677 24.18 -6.63 -3.64
C SER A 677 23.02 -5.67 -3.45
N PHE A 678 22.69 -4.95 -4.53
CA PHE A 678 21.55 -4.05 -4.62
C PHE A 678 21.01 -3.99 -6.05
N ASP A 679 19.70 -4.23 -6.16
CA ASP A 679 18.87 -3.71 -7.25
C ASP A 679 17.45 -3.45 -6.74
N ALA A 680 16.72 -2.58 -7.44
CA ALA A 680 15.32 -2.33 -7.13
C ALA A 680 14.50 -2.03 -8.39
N GLY A 681 13.25 -2.50 -8.36
CA GLY A 681 12.19 -2.13 -9.28
C GLY A 681 11.02 -1.49 -8.55
N LEU A 682 10.24 -0.68 -9.27
CA LEU A 682 9.03 -0.06 -8.78
C LEU A 682 7.96 -0.16 -9.86
N SER A 683 6.91 -0.92 -9.60
CA SER A 683 5.76 -1.06 -10.50
C SER A 683 4.49 -0.52 -9.84
N ALA A 684 3.56 -0.07 -10.67
CA ALA A 684 2.29 0.50 -10.22
C ALA A 684 1.12 -0.25 -10.84
N THR A 685 0.21 -0.76 -10.00
CA THR A 685 -1.05 -1.32 -10.48
C THR A 685 -2.06 -0.20 -10.62
N THR A 686 -2.50 0.03 -11.85
CA THR A 686 -3.50 1.04 -12.19
C THR A 686 -4.90 0.55 -11.88
N ILE A 687 -5.75 1.48 -11.43
CA ILE A 687 -7.19 1.26 -11.37
C ILE A 687 -7.68 1.20 -12.81
N ALA A 688 -8.20 0.05 -13.21
CA ALA A 688 -8.84 -0.16 -14.50
C ALA A 688 -10.10 0.72 -14.64
N ARG A 689 -9.94 2.01 -14.96
CA ARG A 689 -11.08 2.88 -15.31
C ARG A 689 -11.44 2.62 -16.76
N SER A 690 -12.52 1.87 -16.96
CA SER A 690 -13.09 1.70 -18.30
C SER A 690 -13.45 3.07 -18.90
N ASP A 691 -12.89 3.42 -20.05
CA ASP A 691 -13.27 4.62 -20.79
C ASP A 691 -14.69 4.45 -21.36
N LEU A 692 -15.69 4.99 -20.65
CA LEU A 692 -17.09 4.97 -21.07
C LEU A 692 -17.40 5.96 -22.20
N SER A 693 -16.42 6.72 -22.70
CA SER A 693 -16.62 7.66 -23.81
C SER A 693 -16.82 6.97 -25.16
N SER A 694 -16.44 5.69 -25.26
CA SER A 694 -16.63 4.85 -26.44
C SER A 694 -17.06 3.44 -26.04
N GLY A 695 -17.69 2.69 -26.96
CA GLY A 695 -18.16 1.32 -26.71
C GLY A 695 -19.59 1.06 -27.17
N THR A 696 -20.10 -0.14 -26.86
CA THR A 696 -21.48 -0.53 -27.14
C THR A 696 -22.26 -0.58 -25.83
N LEU A 697 -23.30 0.23 -25.71
CA LEU A 697 -24.25 0.10 -24.60
C LEU A 697 -25.19 -1.07 -24.89
N GLU A 698 -25.27 -2.02 -23.98
CA GLU A 698 -26.14 -3.20 -24.11
C GLU A 698 -27.11 -3.31 -22.92
N VAL A 699 -28.16 -4.11 -23.08
CA VAL A 699 -29.12 -4.43 -22.03
C VAL A 699 -29.34 -5.94 -21.94
N ALA A 700 -29.42 -6.44 -20.72
CA ALA A 700 -29.60 -7.85 -20.45
C ALA A 700 -31.01 -8.37 -20.82
N VAL A 701 -31.03 -9.58 -21.37
CA VAL A 701 -32.21 -10.41 -21.58
C VAL A 701 -31.97 -11.72 -20.86
N VAL A 702 -32.78 -11.96 -19.84
CA VAL A 702 -32.73 -13.15 -19.00
C VAL A 702 -33.82 -14.11 -19.44
N ASP A 703 -33.43 -15.33 -19.80
CA ASP A 703 -34.38 -16.37 -20.20
C ASP A 703 -34.96 -17.14 -18.99
N GLY A 704 -35.82 -18.13 -19.27
CA GLY A 704 -36.46 -18.94 -18.22
C GLY A 704 -35.54 -19.93 -17.52
N ASP A 705 -34.33 -20.13 -18.03
CA ASP A 705 -33.28 -21.01 -17.48
C ASP A 705 -32.15 -20.18 -16.83
N ASN A 706 -32.39 -18.87 -16.58
CA ASN A 706 -31.45 -17.90 -16.00
C ASN A 706 -30.26 -17.50 -16.87
N ASN A 707 -30.22 -17.88 -18.15
CA ASN A 707 -29.14 -17.44 -19.04
C ASN A 707 -29.35 -15.98 -19.42
N VAL A 708 -28.26 -15.23 -19.47
CA VAL A 708 -28.22 -13.84 -19.88
C VAL A 708 -27.73 -13.75 -21.31
N THR A 709 -28.39 -12.92 -22.10
CA THR A 709 -27.91 -12.49 -23.41
C THR A 709 -28.01 -10.98 -23.50
N TRP A 710 -27.10 -10.36 -24.26
CA TRP A 710 -27.00 -8.91 -24.35
C TRP A 710 -27.61 -8.38 -25.65
N GLY A 711 -28.38 -7.30 -25.53
CA GLY A 711 -29.00 -6.60 -26.65
C GLY A 711 -28.49 -5.18 -26.79
N ALA A 712 -27.96 -4.84 -27.96
CA ALA A 712 -27.42 -3.50 -28.21
C ALA A 712 -28.48 -2.39 -28.20
N ILE A 713 -28.18 -1.30 -27.49
CA ILE A 713 -28.94 -0.05 -27.46
C ILE A 713 -28.44 0.84 -28.61
N GLY A 714 -29.33 1.11 -29.57
CA GLY A 714 -28.97 1.83 -30.80
C GLY A 714 -28.75 3.34 -30.61
N ASP A 715 -29.29 3.95 -29.56
CA ASP A 715 -29.14 5.37 -29.25
C ASP A 715 -28.84 5.58 -27.76
N PRO A 716 -27.58 5.37 -27.33
CA PRO A 716 -27.17 5.56 -25.93
C PRO A 716 -27.32 7.02 -25.47
N THR A 717 -27.31 7.98 -26.40
CA THR A 717 -27.44 9.42 -26.11
C THR A 717 -28.88 9.88 -25.91
N VAL A 718 -29.86 9.00 -26.14
CA VAL A 718 -31.30 9.34 -26.09
C VAL A 718 -31.65 10.50 -27.04
N ALA A 719 -30.91 10.66 -28.13
CA ALA A 719 -31.11 11.74 -29.10
C ALA A 719 -32.51 11.72 -29.74
N ASN A 720 -33.12 10.54 -29.84
CA ASN A 720 -34.47 10.35 -30.37
C ASN A 720 -35.57 10.45 -29.29
N GLY A 721 -35.22 10.75 -28.03
CA GLY A 721 -36.16 10.97 -26.93
C GLY A 721 -36.79 9.69 -26.34
N VAL A 722 -36.29 8.51 -26.70
CA VAL A 722 -36.70 7.23 -26.10
C VAL A 722 -35.65 6.82 -25.08
N GLU A 723 -36.02 6.74 -23.80
CA GLU A 723 -35.11 6.30 -22.74
C GLU A 723 -34.48 4.95 -23.07
N THR A 724 -33.19 4.77 -22.75
CA THR A 724 -32.40 3.58 -23.10
C THR A 724 -33.09 2.27 -22.72
N ARG A 725 -33.71 2.20 -21.52
CA ARG A 725 -34.48 1.06 -21.02
C ARG A 725 -35.67 0.62 -21.88
N TYR A 726 -36.14 1.47 -22.81
CA TYR A 726 -37.27 1.18 -23.70
C TYR A 726 -36.86 0.95 -25.16
N GLN A 727 -35.57 1.06 -25.49
CA GLN A 727 -35.11 0.93 -26.87
C GLN A 727 -34.98 -0.52 -27.35
N TYR A 728 -34.86 -1.48 -26.42
CA TYR A 728 -34.75 -2.91 -26.74
C TYR A 728 -35.88 -3.71 -26.10
N GLY A 729 -36.91 -4.03 -26.89
CA GLY A 729 -38.14 -4.67 -26.40
C GLY A 729 -37.99 -6.01 -25.64
N PRO A 730 -37.00 -6.87 -25.95
CA PRO A 730 -36.76 -8.10 -25.20
C PRO A 730 -36.11 -7.92 -23.82
N ALA A 731 -35.66 -6.71 -23.45
CA ALA A 731 -34.93 -6.47 -22.21
C ALA A 731 -35.70 -6.94 -20.97
N THR A 732 -34.99 -7.54 -20.02
CA THR A 732 -35.58 -7.94 -18.72
C THR A 732 -35.75 -6.70 -17.84
N SER A 733 -36.95 -6.56 -17.26
CA SER A 733 -37.27 -5.45 -16.36
C SER A 733 -37.20 -5.89 -14.90
N PHE A 734 -36.52 -5.10 -14.08
CA PHE A 734 -36.39 -5.28 -12.63
C PHE A 734 -37.22 -4.26 -11.86
N ASN A 735 -37.69 -4.63 -10.66
CA ASN A 735 -38.67 -3.83 -9.93
C ASN A 735 -38.00 -2.88 -8.93
N GLY A 736 -37.47 -1.76 -9.44
CA GLY A 736 -36.84 -0.70 -8.64
C GLY A 736 -35.41 -1.04 -8.23
N GLY A 737 -34.47 -0.99 -9.19
CA GLY A 737 -33.05 -1.18 -8.89
C GLY A 737 -32.46 0.04 -8.18
N GLU A 738 -31.62 -0.20 -7.18
CA GLU A 738 -31.02 0.84 -6.32
C GLU A 738 -29.49 0.71 -6.24
N GLY A 739 -28.98 -0.28 -5.50
CA GLY A 739 -27.55 -0.56 -5.34
C GLY A 739 -27.03 -1.56 -6.35
N LEU A 740 -25.77 -1.38 -6.75
CA LEU A 740 -25.03 -2.30 -7.61
C LEU A 740 -23.55 -2.25 -7.24
N ASP A 741 -22.91 -3.41 -7.21
CA ASP A 741 -21.48 -3.53 -6.97
C ASP A 741 -20.90 -4.75 -7.71
N TYR A 742 -19.58 -4.79 -7.87
CA TYR A 742 -18.83 -5.81 -8.57
C TYR A 742 -17.83 -6.49 -7.64
N HIS A 743 -17.80 -7.81 -7.65
CA HIS A 743 -16.81 -8.60 -6.92
C HIS A 743 -16.61 -9.95 -7.58
N ASP A 744 -15.37 -10.43 -7.69
CA ASP A 744 -15.01 -11.75 -8.22
C ASP A 744 -15.75 -12.14 -9.51
N ARG A 745 -15.63 -11.30 -10.54
CA ARG A 745 -16.26 -11.52 -11.86
C ARG A 745 -17.78 -11.71 -11.80
N SER A 746 -18.41 -11.19 -10.74
CA SER A 746 -19.86 -11.18 -10.54
C SER A 746 -20.36 -9.76 -10.27
N MET A 747 -21.50 -9.41 -10.84
CA MET A 747 -22.23 -8.18 -10.51
C MET A 747 -23.35 -8.50 -9.54
N TYR A 748 -23.47 -7.73 -8.47
CA TYR A 748 -24.56 -7.83 -7.50
C TYR A 748 -25.43 -6.59 -7.59
N PHE A 749 -26.75 -6.75 -7.52
CA PHE A 749 -27.65 -5.59 -7.46
C PHE A 749 -28.92 -5.88 -6.67
N THR A 750 -29.45 -4.85 -6.03
CA THR A 750 -30.68 -4.90 -5.23
C THR A 750 -31.88 -4.42 -6.02
N THR A 751 -33.05 -4.93 -5.66
CA THR A 751 -34.33 -4.42 -6.13
C THR A 751 -35.29 -4.19 -4.96
N LYS A 752 -35.73 -2.94 -4.82
CA LYS A 752 -36.45 -2.42 -3.66
C LYS A 752 -37.89 -2.88 -3.57
N ASN A 753 -38.60 -2.92 -4.69
CA ASN A 753 -40.06 -3.13 -4.66
C ASN A 753 -40.44 -4.62 -4.61
N ASP A 754 -39.51 -5.53 -4.87
CA ASP A 754 -39.66 -6.99 -4.68
C ASP A 754 -38.66 -7.57 -3.67
N ASN A 755 -37.82 -6.74 -3.04
CA ASN A 755 -36.87 -7.09 -1.98
C ASN A 755 -35.98 -8.29 -2.33
N ARG A 756 -35.26 -8.17 -3.45
CA ARG A 756 -34.33 -9.19 -3.93
C ARG A 756 -32.93 -8.66 -4.13
N VAL A 757 -31.98 -9.58 -4.05
CA VAL A 757 -30.59 -9.37 -4.46
C VAL A 757 -30.29 -10.38 -5.55
N TYR A 758 -29.82 -9.88 -6.69
CA TYR A 758 -29.43 -10.66 -7.84
C TYR A 758 -27.90 -10.72 -7.92
N GLN A 759 -27.39 -11.84 -8.39
CA GLN A 759 -26.00 -12.01 -8.82
C GLN A 759 -26.02 -12.32 -10.32
N TYR A 760 -25.26 -11.56 -11.10
CA TYR A 760 -24.93 -11.89 -12.48
C TYR A 760 -23.48 -12.36 -12.56
N ASP A 761 -23.30 -13.64 -12.89
CA ASP A 761 -22.01 -14.26 -13.15
C ASP A 761 -21.61 -13.99 -14.59
N ILE A 762 -20.53 -13.22 -14.76
CA ILE A 762 -20.07 -12.73 -16.06
C ILE A 762 -19.45 -13.87 -16.89
N ASP A 763 -18.76 -14.81 -16.25
CA ASP A 763 -18.08 -15.91 -16.94
C ASP A 763 -19.06 -16.92 -17.53
N ASN A 764 -20.15 -17.15 -16.81
CA ASN A 764 -21.14 -18.14 -17.20
C ASN A 764 -22.35 -17.54 -17.92
N ASP A 765 -22.45 -16.21 -18.01
CA ASP A 765 -23.61 -15.48 -18.52
C ASP A 765 -24.91 -15.95 -17.83
N THR A 766 -24.92 -16.01 -16.49
CA THR A 766 -26.10 -16.45 -15.73
C THR A 766 -26.50 -15.48 -14.65
N MET A 767 -27.81 -15.35 -14.41
CA MET A 767 -28.35 -14.50 -13.36
C MET A 767 -29.12 -15.30 -12.32
N THR A 768 -28.69 -15.23 -11.07
CA THR A 768 -29.30 -15.94 -9.95
C THR A 768 -29.84 -14.95 -8.92
N ILE A 769 -30.75 -15.42 -8.08
CA ILE A 769 -31.24 -14.67 -6.92
C ILE A 769 -30.54 -15.25 -5.71
N ILE A 770 -29.72 -14.45 -5.05
CA ILE A 770 -29.00 -14.84 -3.83
C ILE A 770 -29.77 -14.48 -2.57
N TYR A 771 -30.74 -13.56 -2.68
CA TYR A 771 -31.68 -13.24 -1.61
C TYR A 771 -33.07 -12.92 -2.15
N ASP A 772 -34.08 -13.54 -1.54
CA ASP A 772 -35.50 -13.24 -1.76
C ASP A 772 -36.23 -13.24 -0.41
N GLN A 773 -36.70 -12.06 -0.01
CA GLN A 773 -37.43 -11.87 1.25
C GLN A 773 -38.63 -12.81 1.40
N THR A 774 -39.29 -13.18 0.30
CA THR A 774 -40.46 -14.07 0.36
C THR A 774 -40.12 -15.49 0.78
N THR A 775 -38.85 -15.87 0.66
CA THR A 775 -38.33 -17.21 1.00
C THR A 775 -37.44 -17.21 2.25
N ASP A 776 -37.06 -16.03 2.76
CA ASP A 776 -36.31 -15.91 4.00
C ASP A 776 -37.21 -16.27 5.21
N LEU A 777 -36.95 -17.46 5.78
CA LEU A 777 -37.68 -17.98 6.93
C LEU A 777 -37.16 -17.44 8.27
N ASN A 778 -36.04 -16.71 8.26
CA ASN A 778 -35.36 -16.21 9.46
C ASN A 778 -35.69 -14.73 9.76
N GLY A 779 -36.33 -14.02 8.81
CA GLY A 779 -36.82 -12.65 9.00
C GLY A 779 -35.71 -11.62 9.18
N GLY A 780 -34.59 -11.81 8.47
CA GLY A 780 -33.35 -11.03 8.67
C GLY A 780 -33.38 -9.64 8.04
N LEU A 781 -34.12 -9.44 6.95
CA LEU A 781 -34.24 -8.17 6.22
C LEU A 781 -35.71 -7.73 6.15
N ALA A 782 -36.00 -6.51 6.62
CA ALA A 782 -37.35 -6.03 6.93
C ALA A 782 -38.16 -5.60 5.71
N SER A 783 -37.57 -4.82 4.79
CA SER A 783 -38.07 -4.40 3.47
C SER A 783 -37.35 -3.13 3.02
N GLY A 784 -37.30 -2.87 1.71
CA GLY A 784 -36.77 -1.63 1.16
C GLY A 784 -35.26 -1.70 0.94
N LEU A 785 -34.79 -2.74 0.25
CA LEU A 785 -33.37 -2.83 -0.10
C LEU A 785 -32.98 -1.61 -0.93
N ASP A 786 -31.87 -0.98 -0.56
CA ASP A 786 -31.38 0.22 -1.20
C ASP A 786 -29.95 0.01 -1.70
N ASN A 787 -28.97 0.77 -1.22
CA ASN A 787 -27.57 0.55 -1.59
C ASN A 787 -27.02 -0.79 -1.07
N LEU A 788 -26.01 -1.30 -1.78
CA LEU A 788 -25.22 -2.44 -1.35
C LEU A 788 -23.73 -2.13 -1.57
N GLU A 789 -22.88 -2.84 -0.83
CA GLU A 789 -21.42 -2.81 -0.92
C GLU A 789 -20.89 -4.22 -0.67
N MET A 790 -19.85 -4.64 -1.39
CA MET A 790 -19.18 -5.92 -1.19
C MET A 790 -18.06 -5.77 -0.15
N SER A 791 -17.95 -6.72 0.78
CA SER A 791 -16.78 -6.79 1.66
C SER A 791 -15.57 -7.37 0.91
N PRO A 792 -14.34 -7.21 1.43
CA PRO A 792 -13.14 -7.84 0.88
C PRO A 792 -13.23 -9.37 0.79
N ALA A 793 -13.95 -10.01 1.71
CA ALA A 793 -14.15 -11.46 1.74
C ALA A 793 -15.36 -11.95 0.91
N GLY A 794 -16.04 -11.04 0.20
CA GLY A 794 -17.15 -11.35 -0.70
C GLY A 794 -18.53 -11.43 -0.05
N GLU A 795 -18.70 -10.89 1.16
CA GLU A 795 -20.03 -10.71 1.76
C GLU A 795 -20.79 -9.54 1.12
N VAL A 796 -22.11 -9.70 0.94
CA VAL A 796 -22.96 -8.62 0.43
C VAL A 796 -23.53 -7.82 1.58
N ILE A 797 -23.08 -6.58 1.76
CA ILE A 797 -23.57 -5.65 2.77
C ILE A 797 -24.67 -4.79 2.15
N ILE A 798 -25.83 -4.70 2.80
CA ILE A 798 -27.01 -4.04 2.25
C ILE A 798 -27.57 -3.04 3.24
N ALA A 799 -27.86 -1.84 2.75
CA ALA A 799 -28.55 -0.79 3.47
C ALA A 799 -30.07 -0.90 3.28
N GLU A 800 -30.82 -0.81 4.38
CA GLU A 800 -32.27 -0.68 4.33
C GLU A 800 -32.70 0.79 4.12
N ASP A 801 -33.50 1.04 3.09
CA ASP A 801 -34.36 2.21 2.98
C ASP A 801 -35.73 1.92 3.60
N GLY A 802 -35.88 2.36 4.85
CA GLY A 802 -37.07 2.14 5.67
C GLY A 802 -36.94 0.90 6.54
N GLY A 803 -38.07 0.30 6.93
CA GLY A 803 -38.04 -0.86 7.82
C GLY A 803 -37.58 -0.52 9.23
N ASN A 804 -36.51 -1.17 9.70
CA ASN A 804 -35.99 -1.01 11.06
C ASN A 804 -34.66 -0.23 11.14
N MET A 805 -34.17 0.29 9.99
CA MET A 805 -32.92 1.04 9.82
C MET A 805 -31.66 0.21 10.11
N GLU A 806 -31.52 -0.91 9.42
CA GLU A 806 -30.36 -1.81 9.54
C GLU A 806 -29.41 -1.76 8.34
N LEU A 807 -28.13 -2.01 8.64
CA LEU A 807 -27.15 -2.50 7.69
C LEU A 807 -27.01 -4.01 7.93
N VAL A 808 -27.09 -4.80 6.87
CA VAL A 808 -27.19 -6.26 6.98
C VAL A 808 -26.19 -6.93 6.03
N ALA A 809 -25.46 -7.92 6.52
CA ALA A 809 -24.60 -8.77 5.70
C ALA A 809 -25.33 -10.03 5.25
N ILE A 810 -25.10 -10.43 4.00
CA ILE A 810 -25.40 -11.75 3.47
C ILE A 810 -24.08 -12.51 3.34
N ALA A 811 -23.91 -13.54 4.17
CA ALA A 811 -22.70 -14.36 4.22
C ALA A 811 -23.08 -15.84 4.29
N ASN A 812 -22.63 -16.67 3.34
CA ASN A 812 -22.83 -18.13 3.38
C ASN A 812 -24.29 -18.57 3.66
N ASP A 813 -25.26 -18.00 2.94
CA ASP A 813 -26.72 -18.19 3.12
C ASP A 813 -27.32 -17.66 4.46
N TYR A 814 -26.53 -16.96 5.27
CA TYR A 814 -26.99 -16.27 6.48
C TYR A 814 -27.20 -14.79 6.23
N VAL A 815 -28.26 -14.24 6.84
CA VAL A 815 -28.58 -12.82 6.86
C VAL A 815 -28.34 -12.32 8.28
N VAL A 816 -27.37 -11.41 8.47
CA VAL A 816 -26.90 -10.97 9.78
C VAL A 816 -26.92 -9.45 9.87
N PRO A 817 -27.73 -8.85 10.77
CA PRO A 817 -27.67 -7.42 11.03
C PRO A 817 -26.30 -7.03 11.62
N ILE A 818 -25.61 -6.10 10.97
CA ILE A 818 -24.34 -5.52 11.41
C ILE A 818 -24.62 -4.40 12.42
N VAL A 819 -25.53 -3.49 12.06
CA VAL A 819 -25.90 -2.35 12.90
C VAL A 819 -27.36 -1.95 12.68
N ARG A 820 -28.00 -1.43 13.73
CA ARG A 820 -29.32 -0.78 13.66
C ARG A 820 -29.24 0.65 14.20
N VAL A 821 -29.72 1.62 13.43
CA VAL A 821 -29.79 3.03 13.87
C VAL A 821 -31.13 3.31 14.55
N ILE A 822 -31.10 3.52 15.86
CA ILE A 822 -32.31 3.72 16.67
C ILE A 822 -32.79 5.17 16.61
N GLY A 823 -34.09 5.36 16.39
CA GLY A 823 -34.74 6.69 16.43
C GLY A 823 -34.72 7.45 15.11
N HIS A 824 -34.23 6.83 14.04
CA HIS A 824 -34.08 7.42 12.70
C HIS A 824 -35.08 6.83 11.69
N SER A 825 -36.24 6.35 12.14
CA SER A 825 -37.22 5.66 11.29
C SER A 825 -37.87 6.52 10.18
N SER A 826 -37.59 7.83 10.17
CA SER A 826 -37.99 8.76 9.11
C SER A 826 -36.86 9.07 8.11
N SER A 827 -35.69 8.47 8.32
CA SER A 827 -34.54 8.52 7.41
C SER A 827 -34.49 7.27 6.53
N GLU A 828 -33.49 7.27 5.67
CA GLU A 828 -33.03 6.21 4.79
C GLU A 828 -31.54 5.99 5.08
N MET A 829 -31.09 4.72 5.01
CA MET A 829 -29.68 4.37 5.13
C MET A 829 -29.05 4.34 3.74
N THR A 830 -27.96 5.07 3.53
CA THR A 830 -27.35 5.25 2.20
C THR A 830 -25.84 5.22 2.24
N GLY A 831 -25.24 4.83 1.12
CA GLY A 831 -23.80 4.93 0.87
C GLY A 831 -22.92 4.17 1.87
N PRO A 832 -23.18 2.87 2.14
CA PRO A 832 -22.14 2.03 2.71
C PRO A 832 -20.90 2.10 1.80
N ALA A 833 -19.72 2.33 2.36
CA ALA A 833 -18.46 2.38 1.62
C ALA A 833 -17.28 2.07 2.53
N PHE A 834 -16.37 1.21 2.08
CA PHE A 834 -15.12 0.93 2.79
C PHE A 834 -14.05 2.00 2.52
N THR A 835 -13.12 2.16 3.46
CA THR A 835 -11.85 2.85 3.20
C THR A 835 -10.97 2.03 2.27
N SER A 836 -10.03 2.68 1.58
CA SER A 836 -9.11 2.00 0.66
C SER A 836 -8.22 0.95 1.35
N ASP A 837 -7.92 1.13 2.63
CA ASP A 837 -7.19 0.17 3.47
C ASP A 837 -8.10 -0.92 4.07
N MET A 838 -9.41 -0.87 3.78
CA MET A 838 -10.43 -1.83 4.22
C MET A 838 -10.59 -1.96 5.74
N THR A 839 -10.12 -0.99 6.53
CA THR A 839 -10.22 -1.06 8.00
C THR A 839 -11.49 -0.40 8.57
N ARG A 840 -12.20 0.40 7.75
CA ARG A 840 -13.38 1.16 8.18
C ARG A 840 -14.50 1.07 7.16
N LEU A 841 -15.74 1.03 7.65
CA LEU A 841 -16.97 1.09 6.87
C LEU A 841 -17.77 2.33 7.27
N TYR A 842 -18.07 3.19 6.30
CA TYR A 842 -18.92 4.36 6.50
C TYR A 842 -20.30 4.12 5.93
N PHE A 843 -21.33 4.71 6.53
CA PHE A 843 -22.67 4.79 5.96
C PHE A 843 -23.41 6.01 6.52
N SER A 844 -24.49 6.44 5.88
CA SER A 844 -25.23 7.63 6.30
C SER A 844 -26.70 7.35 6.60
N SER A 845 -27.23 7.98 7.64
CA SER A 845 -28.65 8.25 7.82
C SER A 845 -28.97 9.58 7.14
N GLN A 846 -29.37 9.56 5.86
CA GLN A 846 -29.46 10.74 5.00
C GLN A 846 -30.28 11.90 5.59
N ARG A 847 -31.35 11.59 6.34
CA ARG A 847 -32.32 12.57 6.86
C ARG A 847 -32.40 12.61 8.40
N GLY A 848 -31.44 11.96 9.07
CA GLY A 848 -31.35 11.95 10.53
C GLY A 848 -32.59 11.48 11.29
N SER A 849 -32.69 11.91 12.55
CA SER A 849 -33.82 11.54 13.43
C SER A 849 -35.13 12.28 13.12
N THR A 850 -35.07 13.38 12.39
CA THR A 850 -36.23 14.25 12.11
C THR A 850 -36.88 13.98 10.75
N GLY A 851 -36.16 13.33 9.83
CA GLY A 851 -36.59 13.17 8.45
C GLY A 851 -36.28 14.37 7.55
N ASP A 852 -35.49 15.35 8.03
CA ASP A 852 -34.97 16.47 7.23
C ASP A 852 -33.53 16.16 6.77
N SER A 853 -33.21 16.42 5.50
CA SER A 853 -31.86 16.24 4.96
C SER A 853 -30.80 17.10 5.66
N ALA A 854 -31.20 18.21 6.31
CA ALA A 854 -30.29 19.04 7.09
C ALA A 854 -29.81 18.35 8.38
N ASP A 855 -30.54 17.34 8.88
CA ASP A 855 -30.18 16.57 10.07
C ASP A 855 -29.45 15.26 9.73
N GLY A 856 -28.99 15.10 8.48
CA GLY A 856 -28.26 13.91 8.03
C GLY A 856 -27.03 13.62 8.90
N VAL A 857 -26.78 12.33 9.16
CA VAL A 857 -25.64 11.89 10.00
C VAL A 857 -24.90 10.76 9.29
N THR A 858 -23.58 10.89 9.18
CA THR A 858 -22.68 9.82 8.73
C THR A 858 -22.10 9.10 9.94
N TYR A 859 -22.07 7.78 9.87
CA TYR A 859 -21.52 6.88 10.88
C TYR A 859 -20.30 6.17 10.32
N GLU A 860 -19.33 5.92 11.18
CA GLU A 860 -18.16 5.08 10.92
C GLU A 860 -18.26 3.82 11.79
N ILE A 861 -17.94 2.67 11.21
CA ILE A 861 -17.75 1.40 11.90
C ILE A 861 -16.30 0.97 11.67
N THR A 862 -15.57 0.73 12.75
CA THR A 862 -14.23 0.11 12.70
C THR A 862 -14.34 -1.39 13.02
N GLY A 863 -13.67 -2.24 12.24
CA GLY A 863 -13.66 -3.68 12.44
C GLY A 863 -12.60 -4.38 11.59
N PRO A 864 -12.29 -5.66 11.86
CA PRO A 864 -11.32 -6.42 11.06
C PRO A 864 -11.96 -6.90 9.76
N PHE A 865 -12.35 -5.97 8.87
CA PHE A 865 -13.04 -6.34 7.62
C PHE A 865 -12.11 -6.97 6.57
N ALA A 866 -10.79 -6.87 6.78
CA ALA A 866 -9.76 -7.42 5.92
C ALA A 866 -9.32 -8.86 6.28
N GLU A 867 -9.86 -9.46 7.35
CA GLU A 867 -9.48 -10.81 7.85
C GLU A 867 -10.55 -11.89 7.66
#